data_AF-A0A535WW76-F1
#
_entry.id   AF-A0A535WW76-F1
#
_cell.length_a   1.000
_cell.length_b   1.000
_cell.length_c   1.000
_cell.angle_alpha   90.00
_cell.angle_beta   90.00
_cell.angle_gamma   90.00
#
_symmetry.space_group_name_H-M   'P 1'
#
loop_
_entity.id
_entity.type
_entity.pdbx_description
1 polymer ?
#
loop_
_entity_poly.entity_id
_entity_poly.type
_entity_poly.pdbx_seq_one_letter_code
_entity_poly.pdbx_strand_id
1 'polypeptide(L)'
;MPTVSWKSALKDSGRGYYTLHTEEIGVAPVRLFLTPNLLDEVEDSIYPQIINAASFAGVKLVAITPDVHHGYGVPIGTVLLTDAETGAVAMGPVGFDIGCFAGETRVPTLGGPRTLRELADAGGEHWIFSLTTERQIVAAKATAQLTRRAAALVRVKLDDGATINCTPDHQFMLRDGSWREARSLSPGTSLMPFYNRYAWDGYRLVKHPATGGWQTVHWIVARQGLLGPIPSFPGQHTVIHHKNFTPGDCRLDNLEFMGDRDHIRYHHQNGRHNIARHRDKLEPARLAAIARKARTPEGRIYFALRGTANLERYMHERPEHFRQSVAGNGARGKGFLIAYNQSERGRAKSSEVAHRAYSCETCGESVVGGFGINNHRRWRHGFNHKVASVEVLKHHEDVYCLTVPQYGNFALEAGVFVHNCGMMSASSDVPVSAATPENRLRFNREVTRRVALGPGKVSHTRLKSLTQNQFEAIIRGGAAYYADQYGERVDRTRAERDRLPVDDSWQPPWGGQGRPERGVPQLGTLGGGNHFIELQGNLGTDTLYVQMHSGSRGFGHGLATNYFRLAKEENPAIKVLDLGYFTPESAHYRDYLNAVAAGGNFAIVNRLAMFEQISMAFDAVFGKPLSLVYEISHNLVQREHHPEFGWVHVHRKGATRAFPAGYDDPQAGHPILIPGSNRDSSFILRAADQAHLSGYSVNHGSGRRMSRGAARKGLKQDEVNAAYREAGIIVNTNGIVPIDESKDCYKSSREVVEAVTRAGLATIEHELLPLASIKGNE
;
A
#
# COMPACT_ATOMS: atom_id res chain seq x y z
N MET A 1 -33.83 6.19 -23.08
CA MET A 1 -33.98 4.73 -23.25
C MET A 1 -33.17 4.06 -22.15
N PRO A 2 -33.52 2.84 -21.67
CA PRO A 2 -32.60 2.07 -20.84
C PRO A 2 -31.33 1.76 -21.66
N THR A 3 -30.16 1.95 -21.06
CA THR A 3 -28.88 1.56 -21.68
C THR A 3 -28.81 0.04 -21.74
N VAL A 4 -28.86 -0.51 -22.95
CA VAL A 4 -28.61 -1.94 -23.21
C VAL A 4 -27.19 -2.26 -22.72
N SER A 5 -27.05 -3.18 -21.76
CA SER A 5 -25.73 -3.56 -21.25
C SER A 5 -24.92 -4.24 -22.36
N TRP A 6 -23.65 -3.88 -22.50
CA TRP A 6 -22.71 -4.53 -23.42
C TRP A 6 -22.65 -6.05 -23.25
N LYS A 7 -22.98 -6.58 -22.05
CA LYS A 7 -23.09 -8.03 -21.80
C LYS A 7 -24.12 -8.72 -22.70
N SER A 8 -25.15 -8.02 -23.22
CA SER A 8 -26.10 -8.60 -24.17
C SER A 8 -25.58 -8.67 -25.62
N ALA A 9 -24.43 -8.06 -25.92
CA ALA A 9 -23.72 -8.24 -27.20
C ALA A 9 -22.74 -9.43 -27.17
N LEU A 10 -22.58 -10.09 -26.01
CA LEU A 10 -21.80 -11.31 -25.88
C LEU A 10 -22.52 -12.51 -26.52
N LYS A 11 -21.72 -13.40 -27.12
CA LYS A 11 -22.18 -14.70 -27.64
C LYS A 11 -21.30 -15.79 -27.05
N ASP A 12 -21.90 -16.83 -26.46
CA ASP A 12 -21.13 -18.03 -26.09
C ASP A 12 -20.62 -18.71 -27.37
N SER A 13 -19.33 -19.02 -27.42
CA SER A 13 -18.69 -19.72 -28.54
C SER A 13 -19.00 -21.22 -28.58
N GLY A 14 -19.58 -21.77 -27.52
CA GLY A 14 -19.67 -23.22 -27.27
C GLY A 14 -18.34 -23.84 -26.84
N ARG A 15 -17.24 -23.06 -26.78
CA ARG A 15 -15.87 -23.51 -26.50
C ARG A 15 -15.33 -22.96 -25.18
N GLY A 16 -16.22 -22.66 -24.22
CA GLY A 16 -15.83 -22.20 -22.87
C GLY A 16 -15.46 -20.73 -22.75
N TYR A 17 -15.67 -19.92 -23.81
CA TYR A 17 -15.43 -18.48 -23.80
C TYR A 17 -16.54 -17.73 -24.56
N TYR A 18 -16.71 -16.45 -24.27
CA TYR A 18 -17.63 -15.56 -24.99
C TYR A 18 -16.89 -14.75 -26.05
N THR A 19 -17.51 -14.48 -27.20
CA THR A 19 -17.05 -13.42 -28.12
C THR A 19 -17.85 -12.14 -27.91
N LEU A 20 -17.19 -10.99 -28.09
CA LEU A 20 -17.80 -9.68 -28.03
C LEU A 20 -17.57 -8.94 -29.36
N HIS A 21 -18.65 -8.45 -29.96
CA HIS A 21 -18.60 -7.69 -31.21
C HIS A 21 -19.57 -6.50 -31.13
N THR A 22 -19.04 -5.29 -31.25
CA THR A 22 -19.80 -4.03 -31.27
C THR A 22 -19.16 -3.06 -32.26
N GLU A 23 -19.91 -2.07 -32.73
CA GLU A 23 -19.38 -1.05 -33.67
C GLU A 23 -18.19 -0.27 -33.07
N GLU A 24 -18.18 -0.08 -31.75
CA GLU A 24 -17.12 0.62 -31.00
C GLU A 24 -15.81 -0.18 -30.91
N ILE A 25 -15.87 -1.51 -31.01
CA ILE A 25 -14.70 -2.42 -31.02
C ILE A 25 -14.14 -2.59 -32.44
N GLY A 26 -14.97 -2.39 -33.47
CA GLY A 26 -14.59 -2.56 -34.87
C GLY A 26 -14.32 -4.02 -35.25
N VAL A 27 -13.25 -4.25 -36.02
CA VAL A 27 -12.96 -5.57 -36.63
C VAL A 27 -12.13 -6.51 -35.77
N ALA A 28 -11.55 -6.04 -34.65
CA ALA A 28 -10.72 -6.87 -33.79
C ALA A 28 -11.57 -7.93 -33.05
N PRO A 29 -11.24 -9.23 -33.11
CA PRO A 29 -11.92 -10.23 -32.30
C PRO A 29 -11.60 -10.01 -30.82
N VAL A 30 -12.64 -10.02 -29.98
CA VAL A 30 -12.52 -9.98 -28.52
C VAL A 30 -13.06 -11.27 -27.93
N ARG A 31 -12.25 -11.97 -27.13
CA ARG A 31 -12.54 -13.28 -26.53
C ARG A 31 -12.46 -13.17 -24.99
N LEU A 32 -13.56 -13.46 -24.28
CA LEU A 32 -13.65 -13.37 -22.81
C LEU A 32 -13.77 -14.76 -22.19
N PHE A 33 -12.76 -15.15 -21.42
CA PHE A 33 -12.66 -16.47 -20.79
C PHE A 33 -13.22 -16.39 -19.37
N LEU A 34 -14.53 -16.62 -19.23
CA LEU A 34 -15.30 -16.43 -17.99
C LEU A 34 -16.31 -17.58 -17.79
N THR A 35 -16.56 -17.97 -16.55
CA THR A 35 -17.79 -18.70 -16.19
C THR A 35 -18.99 -17.74 -16.20
N PRO A 36 -20.25 -18.22 -16.23
CA PRO A 36 -21.42 -17.35 -16.11
C PRO A 36 -21.38 -16.49 -14.84
N ASN A 37 -21.05 -17.09 -13.69
CA ASN A 37 -20.87 -16.38 -12.42
C ASN A 37 -19.82 -15.25 -12.52
N LEU A 38 -18.65 -15.56 -13.09
CA LEU A 38 -17.58 -14.58 -13.26
C LEU A 38 -18.02 -13.44 -14.18
N LEU A 39 -18.77 -13.74 -15.24
CA LEU A 39 -19.34 -12.74 -16.14
C LEU A 39 -20.38 -11.86 -15.44
N ASP A 40 -21.22 -12.40 -14.57
CA ASP A 40 -22.12 -11.60 -13.73
C ASP A 40 -21.35 -10.67 -12.78
N GLU A 41 -20.26 -11.17 -12.16
CA GLU A 41 -19.37 -10.36 -11.31
C GLU A 41 -18.53 -9.30 -12.07
N VAL A 42 -18.41 -9.35 -13.41
CA VAL A 42 -17.67 -8.32 -14.17
C VAL A 42 -18.38 -6.96 -14.09
N GLU A 43 -17.66 -5.93 -13.65
CA GLU A 43 -18.12 -4.54 -13.68
C GLU A 43 -18.29 -4.00 -15.13
N ASP A 44 -19.31 -3.17 -15.37
CA ASP A 44 -19.47 -2.47 -16.66
C ASP A 44 -18.32 -1.47 -16.95
N SER A 45 -17.51 -1.15 -15.93
CA SER A 45 -16.29 -0.33 -16.04
C SER A 45 -15.23 -0.95 -16.97
N ILE A 46 -15.30 -2.26 -17.22
CA ILE A 46 -14.37 -3.02 -18.06
C ILE A 46 -14.59 -2.76 -19.57
N TYR A 47 -15.83 -2.51 -20.01
CA TYR A 47 -16.15 -2.43 -21.44
C TYR A 47 -15.42 -1.27 -22.18
N PRO A 48 -15.37 -0.03 -21.66
CA PRO A 48 -14.53 1.03 -22.25
C PRO A 48 -13.03 0.69 -22.28
N GLN A 49 -12.54 -0.10 -21.33
CA GLN A 49 -11.15 -0.52 -21.28
C GLN A 49 -10.84 -1.62 -22.32
N ILE A 50 -11.84 -2.46 -22.68
CA ILE A 50 -11.76 -3.39 -23.81
C ILE A 50 -11.71 -2.64 -25.15
N ILE A 51 -12.52 -1.60 -25.33
CA ILE A 51 -12.47 -0.73 -26.52
C ILE A 51 -11.08 -0.09 -26.67
N ASN A 52 -10.50 0.43 -25.57
CA ASN A 52 -9.13 0.95 -25.59
C ASN A 52 -8.11 -0.12 -26.04
N ALA A 53 -8.23 -1.36 -25.56
CA ALA A 53 -7.36 -2.46 -25.98
C ALA A 53 -7.51 -2.79 -27.47
N ALA A 54 -8.73 -2.79 -28.01
CA ALA A 54 -8.98 -3.03 -29.44
C ALA A 54 -8.46 -1.90 -30.34
N SER A 55 -8.30 -0.68 -29.80
CA SER A 55 -8.00 0.54 -30.59
C SER A 55 -6.54 0.74 -31.02
N PHE A 56 -5.58 -0.08 -30.55
CA PHE A 56 -4.17 0.06 -30.92
C PHE A 56 -3.90 -0.31 -32.39
N ALA A 57 -2.83 0.23 -32.98
CA ALA A 57 -2.49 -0.06 -34.38
C ALA A 57 -2.10 -1.54 -34.57
N GLY A 58 -2.64 -2.17 -35.62
CA GLY A 58 -2.33 -3.55 -36.00
C GLY A 58 -2.85 -4.64 -35.06
N VAL A 59 -3.84 -4.37 -34.20
CA VAL A 59 -4.44 -5.38 -33.31
C VAL A 59 -5.05 -6.55 -34.10
N LYS A 60 -4.75 -7.77 -33.65
CA LYS A 60 -5.23 -9.04 -34.21
C LYS A 60 -6.18 -9.79 -33.28
N LEU A 61 -6.02 -9.64 -31.96
CA LEU A 61 -6.85 -10.26 -30.93
C LEU A 61 -6.75 -9.50 -29.60
N VAL A 62 -7.89 -9.31 -28.94
CA VAL A 62 -7.97 -9.01 -27.50
C VAL A 62 -8.51 -10.25 -26.78
N ALA A 63 -7.77 -10.79 -25.82
CA ALA A 63 -8.24 -11.85 -24.93
C ALA A 63 -8.29 -11.35 -23.48
N ILE A 64 -9.40 -11.64 -22.80
CA ILE A 64 -9.67 -11.22 -21.42
C ILE A 64 -9.74 -12.46 -20.53
N THR A 65 -8.87 -12.51 -19.52
CA THR A 65 -8.68 -13.67 -18.63
C THR A 65 -9.62 -13.61 -17.41
N PRO A 66 -9.94 -14.75 -16.76
CA PRO A 66 -11.01 -14.81 -15.75
C PRO A 66 -10.75 -14.01 -14.46
N ASP A 67 -9.49 -13.65 -14.19
CA ASP A 67 -9.08 -12.74 -13.12
C ASP A 67 -9.35 -11.26 -13.42
N VAL A 68 -10.00 -10.94 -14.55
CA VAL A 68 -10.29 -9.57 -14.99
C VAL A 68 -10.89 -8.68 -13.91
N HIS A 69 -10.32 -7.48 -13.80
CA HIS A 69 -10.79 -6.38 -12.96
C HIS A 69 -10.25 -5.03 -13.48
N HIS A 70 -10.83 -3.92 -13.01
CA HIS A 70 -10.55 -2.57 -13.53
C HIS A 70 -9.06 -2.22 -13.46
N GLY A 71 -8.47 -1.90 -14.61
CA GLY A 71 -7.04 -1.59 -14.76
C GLY A 71 -6.75 -0.13 -15.11
N TYR A 72 -5.55 0.08 -15.65
CA TYR A 72 -5.05 1.37 -16.14
C TYR A 72 -4.97 1.33 -17.67
N GLY A 73 -5.75 2.19 -18.35
CA GLY A 73 -5.93 2.20 -19.81
C GLY A 73 -6.77 1.03 -20.32
N VAL A 74 -6.25 -0.18 -20.10
CA VAL A 74 -6.87 -1.49 -20.38
C VAL A 74 -7.12 -2.26 -19.06
N PRO A 75 -7.97 -3.30 -19.04
CA PRO A 75 -8.19 -4.10 -17.83
C PRO A 75 -6.91 -4.77 -17.30
N ILE A 76 -6.90 -5.11 -16.01
CA ILE A 76 -6.02 -6.20 -15.55
C ILE A 76 -6.64 -7.51 -16.02
N GLY A 77 -5.83 -8.49 -16.42
CA GLY A 77 -6.29 -9.69 -17.11
C GLY A 77 -6.47 -9.47 -18.62
N THR A 78 -5.62 -8.63 -19.23
CA THR A 78 -5.66 -8.34 -20.67
C THR A 78 -4.48 -8.99 -21.38
N VAL A 79 -4.77 -9.67 -22.48
CA VAL A 79 -3.79 -10.13 -23.46
C VAL A 79 -4.11 -9.44 -24.79
N LEU A 80 -3.14 -8.73 -25.35
CA LEU A 80 -3.29 -8.01 -26.62
C LEU A 80 -2.26 -8.47 -27.64
N LEU A 81 -2.73 -8.98 -28.78
CA LEU A 81 -1.90 -9.31 -29.92
C LEU A 81 -1.96 -8.17 -30.93
N THR A 82 -0.81 -7.55 -31.23
CA THR A 82 -0.63 -6.71 -32.42
C THR A 82 0.28 -7.40 -33.43
N ASP A 83 0.21 -7.00 -34.68
CA ASP A 83 1.10 -7.45 -35.76
C ASP A 83 2.59 -7.20 -35.42
N ALA A 84 3.49 -8.16 -35.66
CA ALA A 84 4.90 -7.99 -35.33
C ALA A 84 5.72 -7.13 -36.31
N GLU A 85 5.16 -6.77 -37.46
CA GLU A 85 5.87 -6.02 -38.51
C GLU A 85 5.22 -4.66 -38.81
N THR A 86 3.93 -4.51 -38.51
CA THR A 86 3.13 -3.28 -38.72
C THR A 86 2.39 -2.81 -37.47
N GLY A 87 2.46 -3.55 -36.37
CA GLY A 87 1.64 -3.32 -35.17
C GLY A 87 2.34 -2.48 -34.09
N ALA A 88 1.51 -1.82 -33.28
CA ALA A 88 1.97 -1.04 -32.15
C ALA A 88 2.51 -1.91 -31.02
N VAL A 89 3.59 -1.46 -30.38
CA VAL A 89 4.04 -1.97 -29.09
C VAL A 89 3.55 -1.00 -28.01
N ALA A 90 2.56 -1.43 -27.22
CA ALA A 90 1.76 -0.60 -26.32
C ALA A 90 2.12 -0.81 -24.85
N MET A 91 2.46 0.26 -24.13
CA MET A 91 2.85 0.21 -22.71
C MET A 91 1.67 -0.07 -21.77
N GLY A 92 0.45 0.33 -22.18
CA GLY A 92 -0.79 0.10 -21.44
C GLY A 92 -1.02 -1.36 -21.05
N PRO A 93 -1.12 -2.30 -22.02
CA PRO A 93 -1.20 -3.74 -21.80
C PRO A 93 0.13 -4.41 -21.36
N VAL A 94 1.09 -3.65 -20.83
CA VAL A 94 2.30 -4.17 -20.17
C VAL A 94 2.32 -3.74 -18.68
N GLY A 95 2.07 -2.45 -18.39
CA GLY A 95 1.76 -1.93 -17.04
C GLY A 95 2.95 -1.72 -16.09
N PHE A 96 3.04 -0.55 -15.44
CA PHE A 96 4.14 -0.19 -14.52
C PHE A 96 3.72 0.81 -13.42
N ASP A 97 2.55 0.62 -12.81
CA ASP A 97 1.77 1.72 -12.21
C ASP A 97 2.29 2.30 -10.86
N ILE A 98 2.64 3.60 -10.84
CA ILE A 98 2.67 4.49 -9.65
C ILE A 98 2.29 5.92 -10.09
N GLY A 99 1.28 6.54 -9.48
CA GLY A 99 0.82 7.92 -9.74
C GLY A 99 1.63 9.04 -9.06
N CYS A 100 1.43 10.32 -9.43
CA CYS A 100 2.26 11.45 -8.96
C CYS A 100 1.47 12.75 -8.59
N PHE A 101 2.15 13.76 -8.02
CA PHE A 101 1.60 15.05 -7.53
C PHE A 101 2.36 16.26 -8.07
N ALA A 102 1.71 17.42 -8.26
CA ALA A 102 2.43 18.65 -8.65
C ALA A 102 3.45 19.10 -7.60
N GLY A 103 4.56 19.70 -8.03
CA GLY A 103 5.70 20.08 -7.16
C GLY A 103 5.33 20.94 -5.95
N GLU A 104 4.37 21.86 -6.08
CA GLU A 104 3.91 22.74 -4.99
C GLU A 104 3.04 22.04 -3.94
N THR A 105 2.67 20.77 -4.18
CA THR A 105 1.90 19.97 -3.20
C THR A 105 2.70 19.83 -1.92
N ARG A 106 2.17 20.36 -0.81
CA ARG A 106 2.86 20.34 0.49
C ARG A 106 2.63 19.02 1.22
N VAL A 107 3.68 18.56 1.89
CA VAL A 107 3.71 17.37 2.74
C VAL A 107 4.14 17.77 4.16
N PRO A 108 3.44 17.29 5.20
CA PRO A 108 3.85 17.49 6.59
C PRO A 108 5.15 16.73 6.88
N THR A 109 6.25 17.44 7.13
CA THR A 109 7.47 16.84 7.72
C THR A 109 7.50 17.08 9.23
N LEU A 110 8.34 16.36 9.98
CA LEU A 110 8.54 16.60 11.42
C LEU A 110 9.02 18.03 11.75
N GLY A 111 9.74 18.69 10.85
CA GLY A 111 10.19 20.08 10.98
C GLY A 111 9.20 21.14 10.48
N GLY A 112 8.03 20.73 9.97
CA GLY A 112 7.03 21.60 9.36
C GLY A 112 6.66 21.19 7.93
N PRO A 113 5.62 21.81 7.33
CA PRO A 113 5.16 21.44 5.99
C PRO A 113 6.06 22.01 4.87
N ARG A 114 6.58 21.13 4.02
CA ARG A 114 7.45 21.45 2.86
C ARG A 114 6.79 21.03 1.55
N THR A 115 7.14 21.65 0.42
CA THR A 115 6.64 21.21 -0.90
C THR A 115 7.33 19.91 -1.35
N LEU A 116 6.68 19.12 -2.21
CA LEU A 116 7.32 17.95 -2.83
C LEU A 116 8.53 18.33 -3.68
N ARG A 117 8.51 19.52 -4.28
CA ARG A 117 9.66 20.16 -4.93
C ARG A 117 10.81 20.36 -3.94
N GLU A 118 10.61 21.12 -2.87
CA GLU A 118 11.61 21.35 -1.82
C GLU A 118 12.20 20.04 -1.26
N LEU A 119 11.38 19.00 -1.11
CA LEU A 119 11.79 17.69 -0.59
C LEU A 119 12.66 16.92 -1.59
N ALA A 120 12.31 16.94 -2.89
CA ALA A 120 13.10 16.31 -3.93
C ALA A 120 14.41 17.06 -4.20
N ASP A 121 14.36 18.39 -4.19
CA ASP A 121 15.52 19.26 -4.45
C ASP A 121 16.55 19.19 -3.31
N ALA A 122 16.12 18.97 -2.07
CA ALA A 122 17.01 18.69 -0.94
C ALA A 122 17.57 17.26 -0.92
N GLY A 123 16.93 16.32 -1.61
CA GLY A 123 17.31 14.90 -1.66
C GLY A 123 17.25 14.16 -0.32
N GLY A 124 17.75 12.92 -0.31
CA GLY A 124 17.87 12.10 0.90
C GLY A 124 16.56 11.51 1.45
N GLU A 125 16.54 11.25 2.75
CA GLU A 125 15.37 10.78 3.50
C GLU A 125 14.76 11.91 4.32
N HIS A 126 13.44 12.07 4.22
CA HIS A 126 12.67 13.03 5.02
C HIS A 126 11.73 12.29 5.96
N TRP A 127 11.62 12.79 7.20
CA TRP A 127 10.62 12.32 8.14
C TRP A 127 9.28 13.01 7.90
N ILE A 128 8.33 12.26 7.38
CA ILE A 128 6.96 12.69 7.06
C ILE A 128 5.95 11.89 7.88
N PHE A 129 4.65 12.15 7.70
CA PHE A 129 3.61 11.34 8.34
C PHE A 129 3.01 10.32 7.39
N SER A 130 2.77 9.11 7.90
CA SER A 130 2.06 8.03 7.23
C SER A 130 0.93 7.52 8.13
N LEU A 131 0.04 6.72 7.56
CA LEU A 131 -1.02 6.04 8.31
C LEU A 131 -0.74 4.55 8.41
N THR A 132 -0.88 3.98 9.60
CA THR A 132 -0.86 2.53 9.79
C THR A 132 -2.19 1.89 9.36
N THR A 133 -2.22 0.57 9.24
CA THR A 133 -3.43 -0.24 9.00
C THR A 133 -4.53 0.02 10.04
N GLU A 134 -4.16 0.27 11.30
CA GLU A 134 -5.04 0.57 12.43
C GLU A 134 -5.50 2.04 12.45
N ARG A 135 -5.19 2.80 11.39
CA ARG A 135 -5.48 4.24 11.25
C ARG A 135 -4.81 5.11 12.31
N GLN A 136 -3.63 4.72 12.79
CA GLN A 136 -2.77 5.56 13.62
C GLN A 136 -1.86 6.43 12.74
N ILE A 137 -1.64 7.68 13.14
CA ILE A 137 -0.65 8.54 12.50
C ILE A 137 0.73 8.22 13.08
N VAL A 138 1.69 7.98 12.19
CA VAL A 138 3.08 7.63 12.51
C VAL A 138 4.05 8.50 11.72
N ALA A 139 5.20 8.82 12.30
CA ALA A 139 6.34 9.36 11.57
C ALA A 139 7.02 8.23 10.76
N ALA A 140 7.32 8.50 9.49
CA ALA A 140 7.91 7.56 8.56
C ALA A 140 9.02 8.21 7.73
N LYS A 141 10.03 7.42 7.36
CA LYS A 141 11.05 7.81 6.39
C LYS A 141 10.50 7.74 4.97
N ALA A 142 10.81 8.75 4.16
CA ALA A 142 10.41 8.79 2.76
C ALA A 142 11.42 9.54 1.89
N THR A 143 11.43 9.23 0.59
CA THR A 143 12.23 9.94 -0.41
C THR A 143 11.30 10.55 -1.45
N ALA A 144 11.38 11.88 -1.62
CA ALA A 144 10.72 12.60 -2.70
C ALA A 144 11.63 12.67 -3.93
N GLN A 145 11.04 12.60 -5.12
CA GLN A 145 11.74 12.83 -6.39
C GLN A 145 10.79 13.45 -7.41
N LEU A 146 11.31 14.22 -8.35
CA LEU A 146 10.60 14.51 -9.60
C LEU A 146 10.40 13.19 -10.36
N THR A 147 9.18 12.92 -10.81
CA THR A 147 8.79 11.62 -11.38
C THR A 147 8.28 11.69 -12.82
N ARG A 148 7.55 12.74 -13.21
CA ARG A 148 7.15 12.98 -14.61
C ARG A 148 7.20 14.49 -14.84
N ARG A 149 7.81 14.97 -15.93
CA ARG A 149 7.69 16.38 -16.34
C ARG A 149 6.42 16.62 -17.14
N ALA A 150 5.90 17.85 -17.11
CA ALA A 150 4.72 18.29 -17.86
C ALA A 150 3.60 17.23 -17.92
N ALA A 151 3.15 16.75 -16.75
CA ALA A 151 2.06 15.79 -16.64
C ALA A 151 0.70 16.48 -16.64
N ALA A 152 -0.32 15.78 -17.15
CA ALA A 152 -1.70 16.24 -17.06
C ALA A 152 -2.14 16.18 -15.58
N LEU A 153 -2.97 17.14 -15.17
CA LEU A 153 -3.37 17.29 -13.77
C LEU A 153 -4.87 17.39 -13.60
N VAL A 154 -5.35 16.82 -12.50
CA VAL A 154 -6.60 17.23 -11.86
C VAL A 154 -6.30 17.97 -10.56
N ARG A 155 -7.08 19.01 -10.29
CA ARG A 155 -7.16 19.69 -9.01
C ARG A 155 -8.30 19.09 -8.22
N VAL A 156 -7.97 18.29 -7.21
CA VAL A 156 -8.93 17.87 -6.19
C VAL A 156 -9.05 19.00 -5.18
N LYS A 157 -10.22 19.62 -5.09
CA LYS A 157 -10.53 20.67 -4.10
C LYS A 157 -11.32 20.06 -2.96
N LEU A 158 -11.04 20.47 -1.72
CA LEU A 158 -11.71 19.98 -0.51
C LEU A 158 -12.70 21.00 0.06
N ASP A 159 -13.58 20.53 0.93
CA ASP A 159 -14.64 21.30 1.60
C ASP A 159 -14.13 22.29 2.67
N ASP A 160 -12.89 22.15 3.11
CA ASP A 160 -12.15 23.16 3.89
C ASP A 160 -11.40 24.19 3.01
N GLY A 161 -11.50 24.06 1.69
CA GLY A 161 -10.88 24.95 0.70
C GLY A 161 -9.48 24.54 0.26
N ALA A 162 -8.88 23.48 0.82
CA ALA A 162 -7.58 22.98 0.35
C ALA A 162 -7.65 22.50 -1.11
N THR A 163 -6.54 22.58 -1.84
CA THR A 163 -6.44 22.10 -3.23
C THR A 163 -5.21 21.22 -3.43
N ILE A 164 -5.38 20.17 -4.23
CA ILE A 164 -4.38 19.13 -4.46
C ILE A 164 -4.26 18.90 -5.98
N ASN A 165 -3.21 19.46 -6.57
CA ASN A 165 -2.86 19.25 -7.97
C ASN A 165 -2.14 17.89 -8.10
N CYS A 166 -2.74 16.93 -8.79
CA CYS A 166 -2.23 15.56 -8.90
C CYS A 166 -2.52 14.93 -10.27
N THR A 167 -1.80 13.86 -10.62
CA THR A 167 -2.08 13.16 -11.88
C THR A 167 -3.42 12.41 -11.79
N PRO A 168 -4.20 12.29 -12.89
CA PRO A 168 -5.55 11.69 -12.87
C PRO A 168 -5.62 10.29 -12.23
N ASP A 169 -4.57 9.50 -12.43
CA ASP A 169 -4.31 8.15 -11.93
C ASP A 169 -3.95 8.07 -10.42
N HIS A 170 -3.71 9.19 -9.75
CA HIS A 170 -3.25 9.19 -8.36
C HIS A 170 -4.33 8.68 -7.39
N GLN A 171 -4.05 7.61 -6.64
CA GLN A 171 -5.00 7.05 -5.68
C GLN A 171 -4.98 7.79 -4.33
N PHE A 172 -6.12 8.37 -3.95
CA PHE A 172 -6.38 8.96 -2.64
C PHE A 172 -6.99 7.93 -1.69
N MET A 173 -6.61 8.01 -0.41
CA MET A 173 -7.26 7.24 0.65
C MET A 173 -8.62 7.87 1.00
N LEU A 174 -9.70 7.11 0.88
CA LEU A 174 -11.03 7.49 1.36
C LEU A 174 -11.11 7.37 2.89
N ARG A 175 -12.12 7.99 3.53
CA ARG A 175 -12.30 8.08 5.00
C ARG A 175 -12.28 6.74 5.75
N ASP A 176 -12.52 5.67 5.00
CA ASP A 176 -12.60 4.27 5.42
C ASP A 176 -11.30 3.47 5.19
N GLY A 177 -10.30 4.01 4.51
CA GLY A 177 -9.05 3.31 4.17
C GLY A 177 -9.07 2.57 2.83
N SER A 178 -10.07 2.81 1.97
CA SER A 178 -10.06 2.38 0.56
C SER A 178 -9.35 3.38 -0.34
N TRP A 179 -9.05 2.94 -1.56
CA TRP A 179 -8.34 3.72 -2.56
C TRP A 179 -9.29 4.16 -3.66
N ARG A 180 -9.21 5.43 -4.09
CA ARG A 180 -9.88 5.92 -5.30
C ARG A 180 -9.01 6.93 -6.03
N GLU A 181 -8.93 6.79 -7.35
CA GLU A 181 -8.18 7.70 -8.21
C GLU A 181 -8.72 9.13 -8.18
N ALA A 182 -7.82 10.10 -8.35
CA ALA A 182 -8.10 11.52 -8.37
C ALA A 182 -9.22 11.90 -9.34
N ARG A 183 -9.18 11.34 -10.57
CA ARG A 183 -10.20 11.53 -11.62
C ARG A 183 -11.58 10.98 -11.27
N SER A 184 -11.64 10.02 -10.36
CA SER A 184 -12.84 9.27 -9.98
C SER A 184 -13.44 9.73 -8.65
N LEU A 185 -12.84 10.76 -8.03
CA LEU A 185 -13.40 11.43 -6.85
C LEU A 185 -14.58 12.32 -7.26
N SER A 186 -15.73 12.18 -6.57
CA SER A 186 -16.93 13.00 -6.80
C SER A 186 -17.20 13.94 -5.62
N PRO A 187 -17.87 15.08 -5.83
CA PRO A 187 -18.30 15.97 -4.76
C PRO A 187 -19.02 15.24 -3.62
N GLY A 188 -18.66 15.56 -2.37
CA GLY A 188 -19.12 14.88 -1.16
C GLY A 188 -18.32 13.63 -0.76
N THR A 189 -17.46 13.08 -1.64
CA THR A 189 -16.59 11.93 -1.33
C THR A 189 -15.66 12.27 -0.16
N SER A 190 -15.77 11.55 0.95
CA SER A 190 -14.97 11.80 2.16
C SER A 190 -13.62 11.08 2.07
N LEU A 191 -12.53 11.85 2.18
CA LEU A 191 -11.16 11.34 2.19
C LEU A 191 -10.70 11.00 3.62
N MET A 192 -9.57 10.31 3.77
CA MET A 192 -8.98 10.03 5.08
C MET A 192 -8.24 11.26 5.60
N PRO A 193 -8.72 11.95 6.64
CA PRO A 193 -8.16 13.22 7.05
C PRO A 193 -6.92 13.05 7.91
N PHE A 194 -5.86 13.75 7.56
CA PHE A 194 -4.72 14.06 8.42
C PHE A 194 -4.92 15.47 9.00
N TYR A 195 -5.61 15.57 10.14
CA TYR A 195 -5.74 16.87 10.81
C TYR A 195 -4.46 17.21 11.58
N ASN A 196 -3.82 18.30 11.16
CA ASN A 196 -2.67 18.94 11.77
C ASN A 196 -3.09 20.29 12.39
N ARG A 197 -2.58 20.65 13.57
CA ARG A 197 -2.66 22.03 14.10
C ARG A 197 -1.57 22.32 15.10
N TYR A 198 -1.32 23.60 15.35
CA TYR A 198 -0.55 24.06 16.51
C TYR A 198 -1.49 24.37 17.68
N ALA A 199 -1.06 24.06 18.89
CA ALA A 199 -1.71 24.46 20.12
C ALA A 199 -1.34 25.91 20.51
N TRP A 200 -2.04 26.48 21.48
CA TRP A 200 -1.84 27.87 21.95
C TRP A 200 -0.45 28.11 22.57
N ASP A 201 0.20 27.04 23.03
CA ASP A 201 1.56 26.98 23.57
C ASP A 201 2.62 26.60 22.50
N GLY A 202 2.22 26.53 21.23
CA GLY A 202 3.08 26.28 20.08
C GLY A 202 3.32 24.80 19.77
N TYR A 203 2.86 23.84 20.59
CA TYR A 203 3.08 22.42 20.30
C TYR A 203 2.28 21.94 19.09
N ARG A 204 2.93 21.18 18.20
CA ARG A 204 2.23 20.56 17.06
C ARG A 204 1.43 19.34 17.50
N LEU A 205 0.14 19.35 17.19
CA LEU A 205 -0.83 18.29 17.45
C LEU A 205 -1.30 17.68 16.12
N VAL A 206 -1.45 16.35 16.09
CA VAL A 206 -2.19 15.64 15.03
C VAL A 206 -3.34 14.83 15.62
N LYS A 207 -4.45 14.69 14.88
CA LYS A 207 -5.65 13.99 15.33
C LYS A 207 -5.68 12.58 14.74
N HIS A 208 -5.50 11.56 15.56
CA HIS A 208 -5.45 10.17 15.09
C HIS A 208 -6.80 9.73 14.51
N PRO A 209 -6.91 9.34 13.22
CA PRO A 209 -8.18 9.01 12.60
C PRO A 209 -8.92 7.83 13.26
N ALA A 210 -8.18 6.92 13.92
CA ALA A 210 -8.71 5.82 14.72
C ALA A 210 -9.49 6.27 15.96
N THR A 211 -8.90 7.13 16.81
CA THR A 211 -9.48 7.50 18.12
C THR A 211 -10.25 8.82 18.08
N GLY A 212 -9.93 9.68 17.11
CA GLY A 212 -10.35 11.08 17.07
C GLY A 212 -9.66 11.96 18.13
N GLY A 213 -8.72 11.41 18.91
CA GLY A 213 -7.93 12.12 19.91
C GLY A 213 -6.78 12.90 19.27
N TRP A 214 -6.42 14.03 19.88
CA TRP A 214 -5.23 14.81 19.53
C TRP A 214 -4.02 14.34 20.34
N GLN A 215 -2.90 14.09 19.68
CA GLN A 215 -1.61 13.77 20.31
C GLN A 215 -0.54 14.73 19.81
N THR A 216 0.42 15.11 20.67
CA THR A 216 1.56 15.93 20.23
C THR A 216 2.54 15.09 19.42
N VAL A 217 3.10 15.69 18.36
CA VAL A 217 3.99 14.99 17.42
C VAL A 217 5.23 14.43 18.12
N HIS A 218 5.85 15.17 19.06
CA HIS A 218 6.99 14.67 19.83
C HIS A 218 6.67 13.39 20.62
N TRP A 219 5.43 13.22 21.12
CA TRP A 219 5.03 11.99 21.84
C TRP A 219 4.64 10.85 20.89
N ILE A 220 4.30 11.12 19.62
CA ILE A 220 4.20 10.08 18.58
C ILE A 220 5.61 9.56 18.29
N VAL A 221 6.54 10.46 17.97
CA VAL A 221 7.96 10.17 17.70
C VAL A 221 8.61 9.37 18.84
N ALA A 222 8.43 9.80 20.08
CA ALA A 222 8.96 9.09 21.25
C ALA A 222 8.32 7.70 21.48
N ARG A 223 7.00 7.56 21.28
CA ARG A 223 6.30 6.27 21.46
C ARG A 223 6.58 5.27 20.33
N GLN A 224 7.03 5.74 19.16
CA GLN A 224 7.61 4.90 18.10
C GLN A 224 9.06 4.47 18.40
N GLY A 225 9.66 4.89 19.53
CA GLY A 225 11.04 4.57 19.87
C GLY A 225 12.10 5.32 19.05
N LEU A 226 11.71 6.34 18.27
CA LEU A 226 12.63 7.08 17.39
C LEU A 226 13.65 7.97 18.15
N LEU A 227 13.47 8.13 19.46
CA LEU A 227 14.43 8.78 20.37
C LEU A 227 15.12 7.75 21.31
N GLY A 228 15.04 6.46 21.00
CA GLY A 228 15.39 5.37 21.90
C GLY A 228 14.27 5.03 22.90
N PRO A 229 14.53 4.13 23.86
CA PRO A 229 13.56 3.78 24.91
C PRO A 229 13.30 4.98 25.82
N ILE A 230 12.04 5.18 26.23
CA ILE A 230 11.64 6.26 27.13
C ILE A 230 12.30 6.03 28.51
N PRO A 231 13.22 6.89 28.97
CA PRO A 231 13.92 6.69 30.23
C PRO A 231 13.04 7.04 31.43
N SER A 232 13.40 6.50 32.60
CA SER A 232 12.82 6.87 33.89
C SER A 232 13.80 7.75 34.66
N PHE A 233 13.35 8.91 35.13
CA PHE A 233 14.16 9.83 35.93
C PHE A 233 13.78 9.71 37.42
N PRO A 234 14.73 9.39 38.33
CA PRO A 234 14.41 9.19 39.75
C PRO A 234 13.67 10.37 40.38
N GLY A 235 12.45 10.11 40.87
CA GLY A 235 11.59 11.10 41.51
C GLY A 235 11.04 12.20 40.57
N GLN A 236 11.10 12.02 39.26
CA GLN A 236 10.68 12.99 38.24
C GLN A 236 9.78 12.35 37.18
N HIS A 237 9.01 13.18 36.48
CA HIS A 237 8.24 12.75 35.30
C HIS A 237 9.06 12.98 34.03
N THR A 238 9.08 11.99 33.14
CA THR A 238 9.77 12.09 31.83
C THR A 238 9.03 13.04 30.90
N VAL A 239 9.71 14.11 30.48
CA VAL A 239 9.24 15.10 29.50
C VAL A 239 10.17 15.12 28.29
N ILE A 240 9.73 15.75 27.19
CA ILE A 240 10.52 15.90 25.96
C ILE A 240 10.87 17.38 25.76
N HIS A 241 12.15 17.69 25.92
CA HIS A 241 12.72 18.99 25.62
C HIS A 241 12.87 19.19 24.11
N HIS A 242 12.86 20.46 23.67
CA HIS A 242 13.09 20.87 22.29
C HIS A 242 14.27 21.85 22.34
N LYS A 243 15.45 21.42 21.88
CA LYS A 243 16.75 22.10 22.11
C LYS A 243 16.82 23.50 21.50
N ASN A 244 16.12 23.73 20.40
CA ASN A 244 15.94 25.05 19.77
C ASN A 244 14.80 25.89 20.38
N PHE A 245 14.25 25.48 21.53
CA PHE A 245 13.15 26.12 22.23
C PHE A 245 11.87 26.34 21.38
N THR A 246 11.72 25.62 20.26
CA THR A 246 10.59 25.73 19.32
C THR A 246 9.65 24.52 19.45
N PRO A 247 8.49 24.64 20.14
CA PRO A 247 7.61 23.50 20.44
C PRO A 247 6.97 22.81 19.22
N GLY A 248 7.05 23.45 18.05
CA GLY A 248 6.52 22.94 16.78
C GLY A 248 7.50 22.11 15.95
N ASP A 249 8.80 22.13 16.27
CA ASP A 249 9.86 21.45 15.51
C ASP A 249 10.20 20.10 16.16
N CYS A 250 9.65 19.03 15.61
CA CYS A 250 9.75 17.67 16.16
C CYS A 250 10.78 16.80 15.44
N ARG A 251 11.77 17.39 14.75
CA ARG A 251 12.89 16.62 14.16
C ARG A 251 13.71 15.93 15.26
N LEU A 252 14.22 14.74 14.97
CA LEU A 252 14.79 13.84 15.99
C LEU A 252 16.03 14.43 16.67
N ASP A 253 16.84 15.19 15.93
CA ASP A 253 18.01 15.93 16.41
C ASP A 253 17.64 17.00 17.44
N ASN A 254 16.47 17.62 17.31
CA ASN A 254 15.98 18.68 18.19
C ASN A 254 15.38 18.17 19.51
N LEU A 255 14.98 16.90 19.59
CA LEU A 255 14.28 16.34 20.75
C LEU A 255 15.24 15.66 21.74
N GLU A 256 14.86 15.64 23.02
CA GLU A 256 15.62 15.03 24.11
C GLU A 256 14.72 14.70 25.30
N PHE A 257 14.94 13.57 25.97
CA PHE A 257 14.23 13.23 27.20
C PHE A 257 14.88 13.91 28.41
N MET A 258 14.06 14.51 29.29
CA MET A 258 14.50 15.10 30.56
C MET A 258 13.54 14.74 31.68
N GLY A 259 14.01 14.83 32.94
CA GLY A 259 13.11 14.92 34.09
C GLY A 259 12.42 16.29 34.14
N ASP A 260 11.17 16.34 34.60
CA ASP A 260 10.35 17.55 34.62
C ASP A 260 10.98 18.72 35.40
N ARG A 261 11.66 18.43 36.51
CA ARG A 261 12.33 19.44 37.35
C ARG A 261 13.64 19.90 36.74
N ASP A 262 14.40 18.99 36.12
CA ASP A 262 15.64 19.32 35.41
C ASP A 262 15.37 20.11 34.13
N HIS A 263 14.29 19.81 33.41
CA HIS A 263 13.78 20.61 32.30
C HIS A 263 13.43 22.04 32.75
N ILE A 264 12.71 22.18 33.87
CA ILE A 264 12.41 23.50 34.48
C ILE A 264 13.70 24.23 34.86
N ARG A 265 14.68 23.54 35.48
CA ARG A 265 15.98 24.12 35.82
C ARG A 265 16.74 24.61 34.58
N TYR A 266 16.76 23.82 33.51
CA TYR A 266 17.41 24.15 32.24
C TYR A 266 16.78 25.40 31.59
N HIS A 267 15.44 25.52 31.57
CA HIS A 267 14.75 26.73 31.13
C HIS A 267 15.05 27.94 32.03
N HIS A 268 15.22 27.76 33.34
CA HIS A 268 15.63 28.87 34.23
C HIS A 268 17.09 29.30 34.01
N GLN A 269 18.01 28.37 33.74
CA GLN A 269 19.44 28.65 33.51
C GLN A 269 19.68 29.31 32.14
N ASN A 270 19.03 28.79 31.09
CA ASN A 270 19.21 29.27 29.70
C ASN A 270 18.20 30.36 29.28
N GLY A 271 17.19 30.65 30.12
CA GLY A 271 16.02 31.48 29.83
C GLY A 271 16.24 32.99 29.61
N ARG A 272 17.48 33.46 29.38
CA ARG A 272 17.77 34.87 29.08
C ARG A 272 17.06 35.39 27.82
N HIS A 273 16.64 34.51 26.91
CA HIS A 273 16.08 34.89 25.60
C HIS A 273 14.57 35.21 25.56
N ASN A 274 13.77 34.98 26.63
CA ASN A 274 12.31 35.20 26.56
C ASN A 274 11.65 35.93 27.74
N ILE A 275 12.24 35.96 28.94
CA ILE A 275 11.59 36.59 30.11
C ILE A 275 11.57 38.14 30.02
N ALA A 276 12.55 38.74 29.32
CA ALA A 276 12.79 40.19 29.34
C ALA A 276 11.70 41.05 28.68
N ARG A 277 10.91 40.54 27.72
CA ARG A 277 10.00 41.39 26.92
C ARG A 277 8.61 41.63 27.51
N HIS A 278 8.16 40.82 28.49
CA HIS A 278 6.74 40.84 28.92
C HIS A 278 6.49 40.74 30.43
N ARG A 279 7.53 40.62 31.27
CA ARG A 279 7.38 40.40 32.73
C ARG A 279 6.37 41.33 33.39
N ASP A 280 6.46 42.63 33.11
CA ASP A 280 5.71 43.66 33.82
C ASP A 280 4.24 43.78 33.36
N LYS A 281 3.85 43.05 32.30
CA LYS A 281 2.44 42.84 31.88
C LYS A 281 1.90 41.45 32.28
N LEU A 282 2.77 40.47 32.51
CA LEU A 282 2.38 39.09 32.77
C LEU A 282 1.93 38.83 34.21
N GLU A 283 2.57 39.42 35.22
CA GLU A 283 2.25 39.08 36.62
C GLU A 283 0.84 39.51 37.08
N PRO A 284 0.34 40.73 36.75
CA PRO A 284 -1.06 41.09 37.04
C PRO A 284 -2.05 40.17 36.32
N ALA A 285 -1.75 39.79 35.07
CA ALA A 285 -2.57 38.84 34.31
C ALA A 285 -2.53 37.42 34.91
N ARG A 286 -1.38 36.99 35.48
CA ARG A 286 -1.22 35.71 36.18
C ARG A 286 -2.06 35.66 37.46
N LEU A 287 -2.03 36.72 38.27
CA LEU A 287 -2.85 36.83 39.48
C LEU A 287 -4.35 36.84 39.15
N ALA A 288 -4.77 37.61 38.13
CA ALA A 288 -6.14 37.60 37.64
C ALA A 288 -6.56 36.24 37.06
N ALA A 289 -5.67 35.53 36.37
CA ALA A 289 -5.91 34.18 35.87
C ALA A 289 -6.03 33.15 37.00
N ILE A 290 -5.23 33.24 38.06
CA ILE A 290 -5.33 32.41 39.27
C ILE A 290 -6.67 32.64 39.98
N ALA A 291 -7.06 33.90 40.21
CA ALA A 291 -8.32 34.27 40.86
C ALA A 291 -9.55 33.85 40.02
N ARG A 292 -9.46 33.94 38.69
CA ARG A 292 -10.48 33.44 37.75
C ARG A 292 -10.54 31.91 37.74
N LYS A 293 -9.40 31.22 37.69
CA LYS A 293 -9.31 29.75 37.78
C LYS A 293 -9.93 29.25 39.08
N ALA A 294 -9.66 29.87 40.23
CA ALA A 294 -10.25 29.48 41.52
C ALA A 294 -11.80 29.53 41.54
N ARG A 295 -12.43 30.27 40.62
CA ARG A 295 -13.89 30.32 40.48
C ARG A 295 -14.45 29.21 39.59
N THR A 296 -13.65 28.54 38.75
CA THR A 296 -14.09 27.42 37.88
C THR A 296 -14.01 26.06 38.59
N PRO A 297 -14.78 25.04 38.17
CA PRO A 297 -14.73 23.70 38.78
C PRO A 297 -13.35 23.04 38.71
N GLU A 298 -12.66 23.18 37.58
CA GLU A 298 -11.35 22.57 37.31
C GLU A 298 -10.26 23.26 38.14
N GLY A 299 -10.39 24.57 38.33
CA GLY A 299 -9.54 25.30 39.26
C GLY A 299 -9.79 24.93 40.71
N ARG A 300 -11.05 24.73 41.12
CA ARG A 300 -11.37 24.19 42.45
C ARG A 300 -10.74 22.82 42.67
N ILE A 301 -10.78 21.91 41.68
CA ILE A 301 -10.09 20.61 41.76
C ILE A 301 -8.56 20.80 41.84
N TYR A 302 -7.98 21.66 41.00
CA TYR A 302 -6.54 21.97 41.01
C TYR A 302 -6.04 22.54 42.35
N PHE A 303 -6.82 23.45 42.96
CA PHE A 303 -6.51 24.00 44.28
C PHE A 303 -6.88 23.06 45.43
N ALA A 304 -7.86 22.17 45.26
CA ALA A 304 -8.14 21.10 46.23
C ALA A 304 -6.97 20.10 46.30
N LEU A 305 -6.45 19.62 45.16
CA LEU A 305 -5.28 18.72 45.12
C LEU A 305 -4.02 19.35 45.74
N ARG A 306 -3.76 20.64 45.47
CA ARG A 306 -2.70 21.39 46.18
C ARG A 306 -3.02 21.64 47.65
N GLY A 307 -4.29 21.77 48.01
CA GLY A 307 -4.77 21.84 49.39
C GLY A 307 -4.48 20.54 50.15
N THR A 308 -4.77 19.39 49.55
CA THR A 308 -4.44 18.06 50.06
C THR A 308 -2.94 17.93 50.29
N ALA A 309 -2.10 18.20 49.29
CA ALA A 309 -0.64 18.13 49.45
C ALA A 309 -0.07 19.13 50.48
N ASN A 310 -0.73 20.28 50.70
CA ASN A 310 -0.38 21.22 51.76
C ASN A 310 -0.86 20.73 53.15
N LEU A 311 -2.01 20.06 53.23
CA LEU A 311 -2.52 19.44 54.45
C LEU A 311 -1.66 18.25 54.87
N GLU A 312 -1.31 17.36 53.94
CA GLU A 312 -0.38 16.25 54.16
C GLU A 312 0.99 16.76 54.66
N ARG A 313 1.52 17.82 54.04
CA ARG A 313 2.74 18.46 54.54
C ARG A 313 2.57 19.07 55.94
N TYR A 314 1.45 19.74 56.21
CA TYR A 314 1.15 20.30 57.54
C TYR A 314 0.96 19.20 58.62
N MET A 315 0.41 18.04 58.26
CA MET A 315 0.33 16.86 59.13
C MET A 315 1.71 16.35 59.55
N HIS A 316 2.68 16.34 58.62
CA HIS A 316 4.05 15.93 58.91
C HIS A 316 4.90 17.01 59.59
N GLU A 317 4.75 18.29 59.22
CA GLU A 317 5.55 19.40 59.76
C GLU A 317 5.06 19.90 61.13
N ARG A 318 3.78 19.75 61.48
CA ARG A 318 3.20 20.18 62.77
C ARG A 318 2.16 19.18 63.34
N PRO A 319 2.55 17.92 63.64
CA PRO A 319 1.63 16.82 63.92
C PRO A 319 0.74 17.01 65.15
N GLU A 320 1.24 17.57 66.25
CA GLU A 320 0.43 17.82 67.47
C GLU A 320 -0.69 18.83 67.21
N HIS A 321 -0.33 19.98 66.62
CA HIS A 321 -1.28 21.04 66.28
C HIS A 321 -2.31 20.54 65.26
N PHE A 322 -1.89 19.72 64.28
CA PHE A 322 -2.83 19.08 63.36
C PHE A 322 -3.80 18.14 64.09
N ARG A 323 -3.30 17.24 64.98
CA ARG A 323 -4.14 16.30 65.73
C ARG A 323 -5.20 16.99 66.59
N GLN A 324 -4.86 18.10 67.24
CA GLN A 324 -5.84 18.92 67.96
C GLN A 324 -6.87 19.58 67.01
N SER A 325 -6.46 20.00 65.80
CA SER A 325 -7.30 20.76 64.87
C SER A 325 -8.36 19.94 64.11
N VAL A 326 -8.23 18.60 64.04
CA VAL A 326 -9.13 17.75 63.22
C VAL A 326 -10.01 16.77 64.01
N ALA A 327 -9.96 16.81 65.34
CA ALA A 327 -10.77 15.97 66.21
C ALA A 327 -12.28 16.12 65.91
N GLY A 328 -13.00 14.99 65.87
CA GLY A 328 -14.47 14.96 65.70
C GLY A 328 -15.01 15.16 64.27
N ASN A 329 -14.17 15.30 63.24
CA ASN A 329 -14.65 15.54 61.87
C ASN A 329 -15.44 14.38 61.24
N GLY A 330 -15.02 13.12 61.47
CA GLY A 330 -15.64 11.95 60.84
C GLY A 330 -17.13 11.74 61.16
N ALA A 331 -17.56 12.11 62.37
CA ALA A 331 -18.97 11.99 62.78
C ALA A 331 -19.91 12.98 62.08
N ARG A 332 -19.39 14.12 61.61
CA ARG A 332 -20.21 15.24 61.12
C ARG A 332 -20.59 15.16 59.63
N GLY A 333 -19.74 14.57 58.79
CA GLY A 333 -19.91 14.61 57.32
C GLY A 333 -20.76 13.50 56.70
N LYS A 334 -20.82 12.31 57.32
CA LYS A 334 -21.28 11.07 56.65
C LYS A 334 -22.77 11.06 56.28
N GLY A 335 -23.64 11.66 57.09
CA GLY A 335 -25.10 11.60 56.89
C GLY A 335 -25.61 12.37 55.66
N PHE A 336 -25.11 13.60 55.46
CA PHE A 336 -25.65 14.53 54.45
C PHE A 336 -25.50 14.03 53.00
N LEU A 337 -24.38 13.38 52.66
CA LEU A 337 -24.11 12.91 51.31
C LEU A 337 -24.98 11.71 50.90
N ILE A 338 -25.26 10.80 51.85
CA ILE A 338 -26.13 9.63 51.62
C ILE A 338 -27.57 10.11 51.40
N ALA A 339 -28.06 11.00 52.28
CA ALA A 339 -29.40 11.56 52.20
C ALA A 339 -29.66 12.32 50.88
N TYR A 340 -28.72 13.14 50.42
CA TYR A 340 -28.91 13.93 49.19
C TYR A 340 -29.02 13.05 47.93
N ASN A 341 -28.13 12.06 47.76
CA ASN A 341 -28.12 11.22 46.56
C ASN A 341 -29.28 10.22 46.50
N GLN A 342 -29.79 9.79 47.66
CA GLN A 342 -30.99 8.95 47.73
C GLN A 342 -32.29 9.76 47.59
N SER A 343 -32.25 11.08 47.85
CA SER A 343 -33.42 11.95 47.73
C SER A 343 -34.03 11.95 46.32
N GLU A 344 -35.35 12.14 46.28
CA GLU A 344 -36.11 12.29 45.05
C GLU A 344 -35.65 13.50 44.23
N ARG A 345 -35.28 14.60 44.92
CA ARG A 345 -34.71 15.82 44.30
C ARG A 345 -33.38 15.55 43.58
N GLY A 346 -32.52 14.69 44.14
CA GLY A 346 -31.27 14.26 43.50
C GLY A 346 -31.55 13.45 42.23
N ARG A 347 -32.40 12.42 42.34
CA ARG A 347 -32.78 11.54 41.23
C ARG A 347 -33.50 12.29 40.09
N ALA A 348 -34.43 13.18 40.43
CA ALA A 348 -35.13 14.03 39.45
C ALA A 348 -34.16 14.92 38.67
N LYS A 349 -33.20 15.57 39.35
CA LYS A 349 -32.20 16.43 38.68
C LYS A 349 -31.29 15.66 37.74
N SER A 350 -30.93 14.41 38.07
CA SER A 350 -30.20 13.53 37.15
C SER A 350 -31.01 13.16 35.91
N SER A 351 -32.31 12.85 36.07
CA SER A 351 -33.19 12.51 34.95
C SER A 351 -33.44 13.70 34.01
N GLU A 352 -33.66 14.90 34.56
CA GLU A 352 -33.83 16.15 33.80
C GLU A 352 -32.65 16.43 32.86
N VAL A 353 -31.41 16.22 33.35
CA VAL A 353 -30.19 16.47 32.57
C VAL A 353 -29.98 15.42 31.47
N ALA A 354 -30.41 14.17 31.69
CA ALA A 354 -30.29 13.10 30.71
C ALA A 354 -31.23 13.29 29.49
N HIS A 355 -32.48 13.70 29.74
CA HIS A 355 -33.54 13.74 28.72
C HIS A 355 -33.70 15.09 27.99
N ARG A 356 -32.82 16.06 28.25
CA ARG A 356 -32.89 17.39 27.61
C ARG A 356 -32.57 17.31 26.11
N ALA A 357 -33.50 17.75 25.26
CA ALA A 357 -33.29 17.83 23.81
C ALA A 357 -32.50 19.09 23.39
N TYR A 358 -31.76 18.96 22.28
CA TYR A 358 -30.96 20.00 21.65
C TYR A 358 -31.15 19.92 20.13
N SER A 359 -31.47 21.04 19.46
CA SER A 359 -31.46 21.10 17.99
C SER A 359 -30.04 21.30 17.46
N CYS A 360 -29.72 20.67 16.31
CA CYS A 360 -28.46 20.93 15.62
C CYS A 360 -28.55 22.14 14.69
N GLU A 361 -27.73 23.16 14.94
CA GLU A 361 -27.63 24.36 14.09
C GLU A 361 -27.21 24.10 12.62
N THR A 362 -26.75 22.89 12.27
CA THR A 362 -26.29 22.54 10.91
C THR A 362 -27.37 21.86 10.05
N CYS A 363 -28.37 21.20 10.65
CA CYS A 363 -29.37 20.42 9.91
C CYS A 363 -30.79 20.43 10.51
N GLY A 364 -30.99 21.03 11.69
CA GLY A 364 -32.28 21.06 12.39
C GLY A 364 -32.69 19.75 13.08
N GLU A 365 -31.93 18.66 12.94
CA GLU A 365 -32.22 17.38 13.62
C GLU A 365 -32.17 17.58 15.16
N SER A 366 -33.22 17.15 15.85
CA SER A 366 -33.37 17.31 17.32
C SER A 366 -32.85 16.06 18.03
N VAL A 367 -31.89 16.24 18.94
CA VAL A 367 -31.11 15.16 19.54
C VAL A 367 -31.14 15.26 21.07
N VAL A 368 -31.43 14.13 21.73
CA VAL A 368 -31.55 14.06 23.19
C VAL A 368 -30.17 13.90 23.86
N GLY A 369 -29.95 14.68 24.93
CA GLY A 369 -28.77 14.64 25.78
C GLY A 369 -27.56 15.41 25.23
N GLY A 370 -26.81 16.06 26.13
CA GLY A 370 -25.63 16.87 25.77
C GLY A 370 -24.50 16.07 25.12
N PHE A 371 -24.41 14.75 25.37
CA PHE A 371 -23.52 13.85 24.64
C PHE A 371 -24.09 13.44 23.27
N GLY A 372 -25.42 13.31 23.15
CA GLY A 372 -26.11 12.97 21.91
C GLY A 372 -25.86 14.03 20.84
N ILE A 373 -26.14 15.31 21.13
CA ILE A 373 -25.92 16.40 20.17
C ILE A 373 -24.45 16.56 19.75
N ASN A 374 -23.50 16.33 20.66
CA ASN A 374 -22.08 16.37 20.34
C ASN A 374 -21.62 15.17 19.50
N ASN A 375 -22.20 13.98 19.69
CA ASN A 375 -22.00 12.84 18.81
C ASN A 375 -22.66 13.05 17.44
N HIS A 376 -23.88 13.57 17.38
CA HIS A 376 -24.55 13.94 16.13
C HIS A 376 -23.67 14.92 15.33
N ARG A 377 -23.23 16.04 15.94
CA ARG A 377 -22.27 16.97 15.32
C ARG A 377 -21.02 16.23 14.84
N ARG A 378 -20.39 15.42 15.69
CA ARG A 378 -19.15 14.66 15.39
C ARG A 378 -19.28 13.70 14.21
N TRP A 379 -20.42 13.02 14.05
CA TRP A 379 -20.59 11.92 13.08
C TRP A 379 -21.40 12.28 11.83
N ARG A 380 -22.35 13.23 11.91
CA ARG A 380 -23.07 13.77 10.73
C ARG A 380 -22.29 14.91 10.04
N HIS A 381 -21.62 15.76 10.82
CA HIS A 381 -21.06 17.05 10.35
C HIS A 381 -19.58 17.29 10.70
N GLY A 382 -18.95 16.43 11.50
CA GLY A 382 -17.74 16.76 12.27
C GLY A 382 -16.40 16.33 11.66
N PHE A 383 -16.37 16.02 10.36
CA PHE A 383 -15.16 15.63 9.63
C PHE A 383 -15.15 16.24 8.22
N ASN A 384 -14.50 17.40 8.09
CA ASN A 384 -14.06 17.99 6.83
C ASN A 384 -12.97 17.10 6.15
N HIS A 385 -12.52 17.50 4.97
CA HIS A 385 -11.83 16.71 3.94
C HIS A 385 -12.81 15.82 3.15
N LYS A 386 -13.96 16.38 2.79
CA LYS A 386 -14.75 15.93 1.63
C LYS A 386 -14.22 16.61 0.39
N VAL A 387 -14.28 15.91 -0.74
CA VAL A 387 -14.06 16.51 -2.06
C VAL A 387 -15.21 17.49 -2.34
N ALA A 388 -14.88 18.74 -2.69
CA ALA A 388 -15.81 19.76 -3.13
C ALA A 388 -15.94 19.80 -4.65
N SER A 389 -14.81 19.69 -5.37
CA SER A 389 -14.74 19.57 -6.83
C SER A 389 -13.50 18.78 -7.26
N VAL A 390 -13.56 18.23 -8.47
CA VAL A 390 -12.38 17.76 -9.21
C VAL A 390 -12.37 18.50 -10.54
N GLU A 391 -11.32 19.28 -10.77
CA GLU A 391 -11.20 20.19 -11.91
C GLU A 391 -10.01 19.74 -12.77
N VAL A 392 -10.24 19.35 -14.02
CA VAL A 392 -9.14 19.09 -14.97
C VAL A 392 -8.42 20.41 -15.25
N LEU A 393 -7.13 20.47 -14.97
CA LEU A 393 -6.33 21.65 -15.24
C LEU A 393 -5.95 21.71 -16.72
N LYS A 394 -6.09 22.90 -17.32
CA LYS A 394 -5.80 23.12 -18.75
C LYS A 394 -4.29 23.18 -19.03
N HIS A 395 -3.49 23.51 -18.02
CA HIS A 395 -2.03 23.52 -18.08
C HIS A 395 -1.46 22.23 -17.48
N HIS A 396 -0.24 21.90 -17.90
CA HIS A 396 0.54 20.78 -17.37
C HIS A 396 1.59 21.31 -16.39
N GLU A 397 1.98 20.53 -15.38
CA GLU A 397 3.06 20.89 -14.46
C GLU A 397 4.02 19.70 -14.25
N ASP A 398 5.19 19.97 -13.69
CA ASP A 398 6.13 18.94 -13.25
C ASP A 398 5.63 18.24 -11.98
N VAL A 399 5.53 16.92 -12.04
CA VAL A 399 4.98 16.08 -10.97
C VAL A 399 6.01 15.18 -10.31
N TYR A 400 5.96 15.21 -9.00
CA TYR A 400 6.83 14.58 -8.04
C TYR A 400 6.08 13.45 -7.33
N CYS A 401 6.79 12.45 -6.85
CA CYS A 401 6.21 11.42 -5.98
C CYS A 401 7.14 11.15 -4.80
N LEU A 402 6.54 10.88 -3.67
CA LEU A 402 7.21 10.56 -2.43
C LEU A 402 6.99 9.07 -2.12
N THR A 403 8.08 8.31 -2.08
CA THR A 403 8.02 6.88 -1.78
C THR A 403 8.14 6.69 -0.28
N VAL A 404 7.13 6.09 0.35
CA VAL A 404 7.21 5.58 1.72
C VAL A 404 7.34 4.07 1.68
N PRO A 405 8.53 3.51 1.95
CA PRO A 405 8.70 2.06 1.87
C PRO A 405 7.84 1.32 2.91
N GLN A 406 7.95 1.69 4.18
CA GLN A 406 7.39 0.93 5.30
C GLN A 406 5.84 0.81 5.29
N TYR A 407 5.13 1.84 4.81
CA TYR A 407 3.66 1.93 4.90
C TYR A 407 2.95 2.01 3.55
N GLY A 408 3.68 2.16 2.44
CA GLY A 408 3.11 2.36 1.09
C GLY A 408 2.27 3.63 0.90
N ASN A 409 2.17 4.52 1.90
CA ASN A 409 1.31 5.69 1.91
C ASN A 409 1.95 6.88 2.67
N PHE A 410 1.61 8.13 2.31
CA PHE A 410 2.06 9.37 2.99
C PHE A 410 0.97 10.42 3.08
N ALA A 411 0.96 11.22 4.14
CA ALA A 411 0.08 12.36 4.31
C ALA A 411 0.46 13.52 3.38
N LEU A 412 -0.53 14.29 2.94
CA LEU A 412 -0.37 15.65 2.40
C LEU A 412 -0.70 16.69 3.47
N GLU A 413 -0.28 17.95 3.31
CA GLU A 413 -0.68 19.05 4.21
C GLU A 413 -2.12 19.50 3.94
N ALA A 414 -2.64 19.21 2.73
CA ALA A 414 -4.07 19.16 2.43
C ALA A 414 -4.76 17.88 2.96
N GLY A 415 -4.04 17.02 3.68
CA GLY A 415 -4.60 16.09 4.66
C GLY A 415 -4.96 14.65 4.24
N VAL A 416 -4.30 13.98 3.29
CA VAL A 416 -4.74 12.66 2.67
C VAL A 416 -3.57 11.71 2.19
N PHE A 417 -3.78 10.42 1.71
CA PHE A 417 -2.76 9.27 1.59
C PHE A 417 -2.72 8.34 0.25
N VAL A 418 -1.83 7.27 -0.02
CA VAL A 418 -1.46 6.46 -1.37
C VAL A 418 -1.07 4.85 -1.47
N HIS A 419 -0.58 4.16 -2.62
CA HIS A 419 -0.60 2.63 -3.04
C HIS A 419 0.54 1.78 -3.93
N ASN A 420 0.57 0.38 -4.21
CA ASN A 420 1.58 -0.51 -5.07
C ASN A 420 1.50 -2.16 -5.42
N CYS A 421 2.23 -2.79 -6.47
CA CYS A 421 3.00 -4.19 -6.73
C CYS A 421 2.67 -5.57 -7.64
N GLY A 422 3.53 -6.70 -7.84
CA GLY A 422 3.54 -8.03 -8.75
C GLY A 422 4.34 -9.48 -8.45
N MET A 423 4.48 -10.62 -9.28
CA MET A 423 4.56 -12.22 -9.02
C MET A 423 5.76 -13.36 -9.32
N MET A 424 5.80 -14.67 -8.75
CA MET A 424 6.61 -16.03 -9.02
C MET A 424 6.09 -17.49 -8.43
N SER A 425 6.81 -18.71 -8.46
CA SER A 425 6.65 -20.04 -7.63
C SER A 425 7.85 -21.13 -7.47
N ALA A 426 7.75 -22.29 -6.71
CA ALA A 426 8.73 -23.48 -6.47
C ALA A 426 8.25 -24.80 -5.64
N SER A 427 9.04 -25.92 -5.46
CA SER A 427 8.66 -27.25 -4.76
C SER A 427 9.72 -28.17 -4.06
N SER A 428 9.33 -29.19 -3.24
CA SER A 428 10.20 -30.23 -2.60
C SER A 428 9.49 -31.52 -2.08
N ASP A 429 10.19 -32.68 -2.05
CA ASP A 429 9.75 -34.00 -1.51
C ASP A 429 9.62 -34.08 0.04
N VAL A 430 9.41 -32.96 0.72
CA VAL A 430 9.11 -32.96 2.17
C VAL A 430 7.61 -33.19 2.35
N PRO A 431 7.16 -34.14 3.20
CA PRO A 431 5.74 -34.37 3.40
C PRO A 431 5.07 -33.19 4.13
N VAL A 432 3.79 -32.94 3.86
CA VAL A 432 3.02 -31.83 4.45
C VAL A 432 2.95 -31.97 5.97
N SER A 433 2.97 -33.20 6.48
CA SER A 433 3.07 -33.54 7.90
C SER A 433 4.33 -32.98 8.59
N ALA A 434 5.45 -32.78 7.88
CA ALA A 434 6.66 -32.19 8.45
C ALA A 434 6.59 -30.65 8.60
N ALA A 435 5.64 -29.99 7.91
CA ALA A 435 5.29 -28.61 8.17
C ALA A 435 4.37 -28.50 9.40
N THR A 436 4.93 -28.78 10.57
CA THR A 436 4.29 -28.48 11.87
C THR A 436 4.16 -26.96 12.08
N PRO A 437 3.33 -26.47 13.03
CA PRO A 437 3.24 -25.03 13.34
C PRO A 437 4.60 -24.40 13.68
N GLU A 438 5.47 -25.15 14.37
CA GLU A 438 6.82 -24.71 14.75
C GLU A 438 7.70 -24.57 13.50
N ASN A 439 7.65 -25.54 12.59
CA ASN A 439 8.41 -25.50 11.33
C ASN A 439 7.89 -24.43 10.36
N ARG A 440 6.56 -24.21 10.29
CA ARG A 440 5.95 -23.09 9.56
C ARG A 440 6.51 -21.74 10.04
N LEU A 441 6.54 -21.53 11.36
CA LEU A 441 7.07 -20.29 11.96
C LEU A 441 8.60 -20.17 11.80
N ARG A 442 9.35 -21.28 11.93
CA ARG A 442 10.80 -21.36 11.75
C ARG A 442 11.20 -21.06 10.30
N PHE A 443 10.43 -21.54 9.32
CA PHE A 443 10.57 -21.20 7.91
C PHE A 443 10.36 -19.70 7.66
N ASN A 444 9.25 -19.13 8.15
CA ASN A 444 9.00 -17.70 8.02
C ASN A 444 10.13 -16.84 8.62
N ARG A 445 10.73 -17.27 9.75
CA ARG A 445 11.89 -16.61 10.36
C ARG A 445 13.16 -16.72 9.51
N GLU A 446 13.51 -17.91 9.00
CA GLU A 446 14.70 -18.10 8.16
C GLU A 446 14.60 -17.36 6.82
N VAL A 447 13.43 -17.35 6.18
CA VAL A 447 13.21 -16.57 4.96
C VAL A 447 13.35 -15.07 5.25
N THR A 448 12.72 -14.55 6.31
CA THR A 448 12.82 -13.13 6.70
C THR A 448 14.26 -12.71 7.05
N ARG A 449 15.09 -13.63 7.55
CA ARG A 449 16.51 -13.39 7.82
C ARG A 449 17.35 -13.25 6.55
N ARG A 450 16.98 -13.96 5.48
CA ARG A 450 17.79 -14.11 4.25
C ARG A 450 17.32 -13.22 3.09
N VAL A 451 16.02 -13.05 2.93
CA VAL A 451 15.39 -12.19 1.91
C VAL A 451 14.97 -10.87 2.53
N ALA A 452 15.36 -9.74 1.93
CA ALA A 452 14.91 -8.44 2.38
C ALA A 452 13.43 -8.21 2.01
N LEU A 453 12.58 -8.08 3.02
CA LEU A 453 11.13 -7.89 2.88
C LEU A 453 10.74 -6.40 2.87
N GLY A 454 9.63 -6.05 2.25
CA GLY A 454 9.17 -4.66 2.15
C GLY A 454 9.86 -3.86 1.03
N PRO A 455 9.31 -2.70 0.63
CA PRO A 455 9.90 -1.85 -0.41
C PRO A 455 11.22 -1.20 0.05
N GLY A 456 11.97 -0.61 -0.89
CA GLY A 456 13.13 0.24 -0.61
C GLY A 456 14.37 -0.43 0.00
N LYS A 457 14.24 -1.63 0.59
CA LYS A 457 15.39 -2.41 1.08
C LYS A 457 16.36 -2.76 -0.06
N VAL A 458 17.58 -3.11 0.33
CA VAL A 458 18.62 -3.65 -0.54
C VAL A 458 18.83 -5.14 -0.28
N SER A 459 19.47 -5.85 -1.20
CA SER A 459 19.80 -7.27 -1.03
C SER A 459 20.59 -7.52 0.26
N HIS A 460 20.37 -8.65 0.93
CA HIS A 460 21.28 -9.11 1.99
C HIS A 460 22.56 -9.73 1.40
N THR A 461 22.51 -10.16 0.13
CA THR A 461 23.58 -10.86 -0.61
C THR A 461 24.64 -9.92 -1.21
N ARG A 462 25.60 -10.47 -1.98
CA ARG A 462 26.56 -9.69 -2.79
C ARG A 462 25.90 -8.78 -3.84
N LEU A 463 24.65 -9.05 -4.24
CA LEU A 463 23.94 -8.30 -5.28
C LEU A 463 23.62 -6.84 -4.89
N LYS A 464 23.72 -6.47 -3.61
CA LYS A 464 23.53 -5.08 -3.14
C LYS A 464 24.64 -4.10 -3.57
N SER A 465 25.76 -4.61 -4.08
CA SER A 465 26.98 -3.84 -4.38
C SER A 465 27.56 -4.18 -5.76
N LEU A 466 26.69 -4.49 -6.72
CA LEU A 466 27.06 -4.67 -8.13
C LEU A 466 27.61 -3.37 -8.71
N THR A 467 28.67 -3.46 -9.51
CA THR A 467 29.09 -2.36 -10.39
C THR A 467 28.11 -2.22 -11.57
N GLN A 468 28.11 -1.06 -12.23
CA GLN A 468 27.28 -0.85 -13.42
C GLN A 468 27.51 -1.94 -14.48
N ASN A 469 28.77 -2.27 -14.79
CA ASN A 469 29.11 -3.31 -15.77
C ASN A 469 28.60 -4.70 -15.37
N GLN A 470 28.70 -5.07 -14.08
CA GLN A 470 28.16 -6.34 -13.58
C GLN A 470 26.63 -6.38 -13.69
N PHE A 471 25.97 -5.25 -13.43
CA PHE A 471 24.53 -5.14 -13.55
C PHE A 471 24.06 -5.15 -15.01
N GLU A 472 24.76 -4.45 -15.91
CA GLU A 472 24.50 -4.48 -17.36
C GLU A 472 24.63 -5.91 -17.91
N ALA A 473 25.64 -6.67 -17.47
CA ALA A 473 25.79 -8.08 -17.83
C ALA A 473 24.62 -8.94 -17.32
N ILE A 474 24.10 -8.68 -16.12
CA ILE A 474 22.89 -9.37 -15.59
C ILE A 474 21.64 -9.05 -16.43
N ILE A 475 21.38 -7.79 -16.78
CA ILE A 475 20.16 -7.43 -17.53
C ILE A 475 20.23 -7.79 -19.03
N ARG A 476 21.41 -8.08 -19.59
CA ARG A 476 21.59 -8.63 -20.95
C ARG A 476 21.64 -10.16 -20.97
N GLY A 477 22.26 -10.77 -19.96
CA GLY A 477 22.51 -12.20 -19.85
C GLY A 477 21.44 -13.00 -19.11
N GLY A 478 20.51 -12.33 -18.40
CA GLY A 478 19.32 -12.93 -17.80
C GLY A 478 19.61 -13.99 -16.74
N ALA A 479 18.72 -14.99 -16.66
CA ALA A 479 18.84 -16.15 -15.80
C ALA A 479 20.11 -16.97 -16.08
N ALA A 480 20.54 -17.07 -17.34
CA ALA A 480 21.75 -17.81 -17.71
C ALA A 480 23.01 -17.18 -17.11
N TYR A 481 23.26 -15.89 -17.35
CA TYR A 481 24.40 -15.19 -16.75
C TYR A 481 24.30 -15.13 -15.21
N TYR A 482 23.09 -15.07 -14.65
CA TYR A 482 22.93 -15.19 -13.21
C TYR A 482 23.38 -16.56 -12.69
N ALA A 483 22.90 -17.67 -13.28
CA ALA A 483 23.30 -19.02 -12.88
C ALA A 483 24.82 -19.20 -13.00
N ASP A 484 25.41 -18.86 -14.14
CA ASP A 484 26.82 -19.10 -14.45
C ASP A 484 27.81 -18.28 -13.57
N GLN A 485 27.38 -17.18 -12.93
CA GLN A 485 28.25 -16.26 -12.18
C GLN A 485 27.86 -16.05 -10.71
N TYR A 486 26.59 -16.32 -10.37
CA TYR A 486 26.00 -16.04 -9.06
C TYR A 486 25.20 -17.20 -8.46
N GLY A 487 24.50 -17.98 -9.29
CA GLY A 487 23.40 -18.85 -8.88
C GLY A 487 23.75 -20.32 -8.66
N GLU A 488 24.51 -20.62 -7.61
CA GLU A 488 24.95 -21.98 -7.22
C GLU A 488 23.81 -23.00 -7.03
N ARG A 489 22.57 -22.56 -6.77
CA ARG A 489 21.40 -23.44 -6.55
C ARG A 489 20.30 -23.30 -7.62
N VAL A 490 20.55 -22.63 -8.75
CA VAL A 490 19.52 -22.31 -9.76
C VAL A 490 19.50 -23.30 -10.94
N ASP A 491 18.43 -24.07 -11.05
CA ASP A 491 18.09 -24.75 -12.31
C ASP A 491 17.47 -23.75 -13.30
N ARG A 492 18.31 -23.15 -14.15
CA ARG A 492 17.88 -22.17 -15.15
C ARG A 492 16.95 -22.74 -16.23
N THR A 493 16.90 -24.07 -16.42
CA THR A 493 15.97 -24.70 -17.38
C THR A 493 14.51 -24.55 -16.97
N ARG A 494 14.27 -24.14 -15.72
CA ARG A 494 12.96 -23.86 -15.14
C ARG A 494 12.68 -22.36 -14.94
N ALA A 495 13.53 -21.48 -15.49
CA ALA A 495 13.16 -20.09 -15.70
C ALA A 495 12.16 -19.97 -16.87
N GLU A 496 11.39 -18.88 -16.97
CA GLU A 496 10.50 -18.73 -18.14
C GLU A 496 11.32 -18.71 -19.45
N ARG A 497 12.51 -18.09 -19.39
CA ARG A 497 13.54 -18.02 -20.43
C ARG A 497 14.91 -17.84 -19.78
N ASP A 498 15.96 -18.36 -20.41
CA ASP A 498 17.36 -18.07 -20.05
C ASP A 498 17.67 -16.57 -20.08
N ARG A 499 17.15 -15.87 -21.09
CA ARG A 499 17.18 -14.40 -21.23
C ARG A 499 16.11 -13.92 -22.19
N LEU A 500 15.69 -12.68 -22.01
CA LEU A 500 15.10 -11.84 -23.05
C LEU A 500 16.26 -11.13 -23.77
N PRO A 501 16.33 -11.13 -25.11
CA PRO A 501 17.39 -10.41 -25.84
C PRO A 501 17.37 -8.91 -25.53
N VAL A 502 18.56 -8.33 -25.32
CA VAL A 502 18.78 -6.89 -25.18
C VAL A 502 20.01 -6.54 -26.02
N ASP A 503 19.84 -5.66 -27.01
CA ASP A 503 20.90 -5.28 -27.95
C ASP A 503 22.14 -4.72 -27.22
N ASP A 504 23.34 -5.20 -27.54
CA ASP A 504 24.58 -4.77 -26.87
C ASP A 504 24.86 -3.26 -27.03
N SER A 505 24.36 -2.65 -28.11
CA SER A 505 24.43 -1.20 -28.35
C SER A 505 23.35 -0.40 -27.60
N TRP A 506 22.24 -1.01 -27.18
CA TRP A 506 21.27 -0.34 -26.32
C TRP A 506 21.86 -0.18 -24.93
N GLN A 507 21.75 1.01 -24.36
CA GLN A 507 22.11 1.28 -22.97
C GLN A 507 20.87 1.66 -22.16
N PRO A 508 20.75 1.21 -20.89
CA PRO A 508 19.72 1.71 -20.02
C PRO A 508 19.81 3.25 -19.91
N PRO A 509 18.68 3.96 -19.79
CA PRO A 509 18.65 5.41 -19.62
C PRO A 509 19.11 5.83 -18.20
N TRP A 510 20.40 5.60 -17.91
CA TRP A 510 21.10 5.91 -16.66
C TRP A 510 21.07 7.42 -16.38
N GLY A 511 20.68 7.79 -15.16
CA GLY A 511 20.48 9.21 -14.80
C GLY A 511 19.29 9.88 -15.50
N GLY A 512 18.55 9.14 -16.35
CA GLY A 512 17.30 9.58 -16.95
C GLY A 512 16.21 9.83 -15.91
N GLN A 513 15.09 10.43 -16.34
CA GLN A 513 14.01 10.88 -15.46
C GLN A 513 13.52 9.81 -14.46
N GLY A 514 13.38 8.56 -14.90
CA GLY A 514 12.95 7.45 -14.05
C GLY A 514 14.02 6.87 -13.11
N ARG A 515 15.29 7.26 -13.27
CA ARG A 515 16.45 6.79 -12.49
C ARG A 515 16.50 5.27 -12.27
N PRO A 516 16.55 4.45 -13.35
CA PRO A 516 16.56 2.99 -13.23
C PRO A 516 17.65 2.46 -12.27
N GLU A 517 18.79 3.14 -12.15
CA GLU A 517 19.91 2.82 -11.27
C GLU A 517 19.51 2.60 -9.79
N ARG A 518 18.44 3.26 -9.32
CA ARG A 518 17.92 3.08 -7.94
C ARG A 518 17.42 1.65 -7.66
N GLY A 519 17.15 0.87 -8.70
CA GLY A 519 16.73 -0.53 -8.60
C GLY A 519 17.87 -1.53 -8.51
N VAL A 520 19.10 -1.16 -8.88
CA VAL A 520 20.28 -2.04 -8.88
C VAL A 520 20.49 -2.74 -7.53
N PRO A 521 20.57 -2.05 -6.38
CA PRO A 521 20.79 -2.72 -5.09
C PRO A 521 19.54 -3.46 -4.56
N GLN A 522 18.39 -3.35 -5.23
CA GLN A 522 17.14 -4.02 -4.88
C GLN A 522 17.01 -5.41 -5.52
N LEU A 523 18.05 -5.90 -6.20
CA LEU A 523 18.08 -7.24 -6.78
C LEU A 523 18.20 -8.34 -5.69
N GLY A 524 17.30 -9.32 -5.71
CA GLY A 524 17.11 -10.29 -4.64
C GLY A 524 16.31 -9.73 -3.45
N THR A 525 15.32 -8.86 -3.69
CA THR A 525 14.44 -8.32 -2.65
C THR A 525 12.97 -8.59 -2.94
N LEU A 526 12.18 -8.87 -1.89
CA LEU A 526 10.76 -9.14 -2.07
C LEU A 526 10.06 -7.87 -2.53
N GLY A 527 10.11 -6.78 -1.77
CA GLY A 527 9.19 -5.64 -1.94
C GLY A 527 7.97 -5.75 -1.03
N GLY A 528 6.93 -4.97 -1.32
CA GLY A 528 5.69 -4.91 -0.52
C GLY A 528 4.45 -4.80 -1.40
N GLY A 529 3.32 -4.39 -0.84
CA GLY A 529 2.04 -4.38 -1.56
C GLY A 529 1.46 -5.78 -1.64
N ASN A 530 1.10 -6.26 -2.84
CA ASN A 530 0.62 -7.64 -3.02
C ASN A 530 1.75 -8.70 -2.96
N HIS A 531 3.03 -8.30 -2.96
CA HIS A 531 4.19 -9.20 -2.88
C HIS A 531 4.18 -10.12 -1.65
N PHE A 532 4.51 -11.39 -1.85
CA PHE A 532 4.48 -12.44 -0.84
C PHE A 532 5.52 -13.56 -1.06
N ILE A 533 5.75 -14.41 -0.06
CA ILE A 533 6.41 -15.72 -0.15
C ILE A 533 5.56 -16.69 0.68
N GLU A 534 5.20 -17.87 0.18
CA GLU A 534 4.17 -18.72 0.78
C GLU A 534 4.52 -20.20 0.70
N LEU A 535 4.68 -20.84 1.86
CA LEU A 535 4.78 -22.28 2.02
C LEU A 535 3.38 -22.90 1.85
N GLN A 536 3.28 -23.89 0.97
CA GLN A 536 2.04 -24.55 0.58
C GLN A 536 2.21 -26.08 0.65
N GLY A 537 1.10 -26.83 0.74
CA GLY A 537 1.07 -28.29 0.68
C GLY A 537 0.22 -28.79 -0.47
N ASN A 538 0.73 -29.77 -1.23
CA ASN A 538 0.04 -30.35 -2.38
C ASN A 538 -1.00 -31.39 -1.94
N LEU A 539 -2.26 -31.19 -2.35
CA LEU A 539 -3.37 -32.07 -2.00
C LEU A 539 -3.30 -33.47 -2.65
N GLY A 540 -2.62 -33.62 -3.78
CA GLY A 540 -2.55 -34.88 -4.52
C GLY A 540 -1.39 -35.79 -4.16
N THR A 541 -0.30 -35.24 -3.60
CA THR A 541 1.00 -35.95 -3.51
C THR A 541 1.66 -35.94 -2.12
N ASP A 542 1.06 -35.28 -1.11
CA ASP A 542 1.68 -35.04 0.21
C ASP A 542 3.12 -34.50 0.09
N THR A 543 3.30 -33.39 -0.63
CA THR A 543 4.60 -32.70 -0.77
C THR A 543 4.49 -31.19 -0.58
N LEU A 544 5.59 -30.56 -0.14
CA LEU A 544 5.64 -29.12 0.15
C LEU A 544 6.05 -28.29 -1.08
N TYR A 545 5.39 -27.15 -1.24
CA TYR A 545 5.64 -26.16 -2.29
C TYR A 545 5.94 -24.79 -1.66
N VAL A 546 6.66 -23.93 -2.38
CA VAL A 546 6.91 -22.55 -1.96
C VAL A 546 6.63 -21.59 -3.11
N GLN A 547 5.47 -20.93 -3.08
CA GLN A 547 5.15 -19.88 -4.03
C GLN A 547 5.76 -18.54 -3.59
N MET A 548 6.00 -17.60 -4.50
CA MET A 548 6.35 -16.22 -4.12
C MET A 548 5.87 -15.19 -5.13
N HIS A 549 6.00 -13.90 -4.84
CA HIS A 549 5.38 -12.87 -5.65
C HIS A 549 6.24 -11.59 -5.61
N SER A 550 7.04 -11.35 -6.66
CA SER A 550 7.76 -10.08 -6.87
C SER A 550 7.89 -9.73 -8.36
N GLY A 551 8.43 -8.55 -8.67
CA GLY A 551 8.63 -8.05 -10.03
C GLY A 551 9.88 -7.17 -10.16
N SER A 552 9.93 -6.33 -11.19
CA SER A 552 11.13 -5.58 -11.63
C SER A 552 11.64 -4.45 -10.71
N ARG A 553 11.17 -4.42 -9.45
CA ARG A 553 11.50 -3.46 -8.37
C ARG A 553 11.61 -2.01 -8.86
N GLY A 554 12.54 -1.22 -8.30
CA GLY A 554 12.75 0.19 -8.69
C GLY A 554 13.30 0.40 -10.11
N PHE A 555 13.89 -0.65 -10.72
CA PHE A 555 14.56 -0.61 -12.03
C PHE A 555 13.56 -0.55 -13.17
N GLY A 556 12.68 -1.55 -13.30
CA GLY A 556 11.69 -1.61 -14.39
C GLY A 556 10.68 -0.46 -14.37
N HIS A 557 10.30 0.04 -13.19
CA HIS A 557 9.51 1.27 -13.11
C HIS A 557 10.30 2.48 -13.64
N GLY A 558 11.59 2.59 -13.32
CA GLY A 558 12.44 3.67 -13.83
C GLY A 558 12.62 3.62 -15.35
N LEU A 559 12.75 2.42 -15.92
CA LEU A 559 12.70 2.22 -17.37
C LEU A 559 11.38 2.71 -17.95
N ALA A 560 10.24 2.22 -17.45
CA ALA A 560 8.92 2.59 -17.92
C ALA A 560 8.63 4.10 -17.84
N THR A 561 9.02 4.77 -16.75
CA THR A 561 8.90 6.23 -16.60
C THR A 561 9.59 6.99 -17.74
N ASN A 562 10.72 6.49 -18.25
CA ASN A 562 11.42 7.11 -19.38
C ASN A 562 10.67 6.88 -20.71
N TYR A 563 10.17 5.67 -20.97
CA TYR A 563 9.51 5.34 -22.25
C TYR A 563 8.06 5.84 -22.38
N PHE A 564 7.27 5.85 -21.30
CA PHE A 564 5.94 6.49 -21.28
C PHE A 564 6.03 7.98 -21.66
N ARG A 565 7.11 8.66 -21.27
CA ARG A 565 7.36 10.06 -21.63
C ARG A 565 7.66 10.19 -23.13
N LEU A 566 8.58 9.37 -23.67
CA LEU A 566 8.92 9.36 -25.10
C LEU A 566 7.69 9.08 -25.98
N ALA A 567 6.83 8.15 -25.59
CA ALA A 567 5.60 7.83 -26.33
C ALA A 567 4.59 9.00 -26.36
N LYS A 568 4.47 9.77 -25.27
CA LYS A 568 3.65 10.99 -25.23
C LYS A 568 4.26 12.12 -26.07
N GLU A 569 5.60 12.19 -26.13
CA GLU A 569 6.31 13.20 -26.93
C GLU A 569 6.22 12.92 -28.43
N GLU A 570 6.26 11.65 -28.85
CA GLU A 570 6.09 11.23 -30.24
C GLU A 570 4.62 11.30 -30.71
N ASN A 571 3.67 10.92 -29.85
CA ASN A 571 2.23 10.97 -30.17
C ASN A 571 1.43 11.80 -29.13
N PRO A 572 1.35 13.14 -29.31
CA PRO A 572 0.59 14.03 -28.43
C PRO A 572 -0.93 13.81 -28.41
N ALA A 573 -1.49 12.98 -29.31
CA ALA A 573 -2.92 12.63 -29.26
C ALA A 573 -3.26 11.66 -28.12
N ILE A 574 -2.25 11.00 -27.53
CA ILE A 574 -2.39 10.08 -26.40
C ILE A 574 -2.68 10.85 -25.11
N LYS A 575 -3.98 11.02 -24.81
CA LYS A 575 -4.48 11.80 -23.64
C LYS A 575 -4.29 11.10 -22.29
N VAL A 576 -4.09 9.77 -22.30
CA VAL A 576 -3.85 8.95 -21.11
C VAL A 576 -2.49 8.28 -21.27
N LEU A 577 -1.53 8.56 -20.37
CA LEU A 577 -0.17 7.98 -20.42
C LEU A 577 -0.20 6.45 -20.51
N ASP A 578 -1.15 5.83 -19.83
CA ASP A 578 -1.42 4.39 -19.80
C ASP A 578 -1.92 3.83 -21.16
N LEU A 579 -2.03 4.66 -22.20
CA LEU A 579 -2.29 4.27 -23.59
C LEU A 579 -1.11 4.63 -24.52
N GLY A 580 0.08 4.91 -23.97
CA GLY A 580 1.33 5.09 -24.73
C GLY A 580 1.64 3.87 -25.60
N TYR A 581 2.02 4.12 -26.86
CA TYR A 581 2.48 3.10 -27.80
C TYR A 581 3.53 3.66 -28.77
N PHE A 582 4.32 2.77 -29.37
CA PHE A 582 5.19 3.06 -30.51
C PHE A 582 4.80 2.17 -31.69
N THR A 583 4.84 2.67 -32.92
CA THR A 583 4.72 1.85 -34.15
C THR A 583 6.11 1.53 -34.71
N PRO A 584 6.26 0.56 -35.63
CA PRO A 584 7.58 0.10 -36.11
C PRO A 584 8.46 1.19 -36.76
N GLU A 585 7.86 2.29 -37.20
CA GLU A 585 8.52 3.48 -37.76
C GLU A 585 9.16 4.37 -36.69
N SER A 586 8.77 4.21 -35.42
CA SER A 586 9.29 4.97 -34.28
C SER A 586 10.77 4.67 -34.04
N ALA A 587 11.56 5.73 -33.89
CA ALA A 587 12.95 5.63 -33.42
C ALA A 587 13.07 4.99 -32.02
N HIS A 588 12.00 5.00 -31.23
CA HIS A 588 11.96 4.46 -29.87
C HIS A 588 11.39 3.04 -29.77
N TYR A 589 10.89 2.46 -30.87
CA TYR A 589 10.27 1.12 -30.89
C TYR A 589 11.20 0.03 -30.36
N ARG A 590 12.42 -0.05 -30.93
CA ARG A 590 13.43 -1.05 -30.55
C ARG A 590 13.99 -0.79 -29.15
N ASP A 591 14.23 0.48 -28.83
CA ASP A 591 14.68 0.90 -27.50
C ASP A 591 13.67 0.53 -26.40
N TYR A 592 12.37 0.64 -26.67
CA TYR A 592 11.34 0.22 -25.71
C TYR A 592 11.30 -1.29 -25.54
N LEU A 593 11.40 -2.06 -26.63
CA LEU A 593 11.50 -3.53 -26.56
C LEU A 593 12.75 -3.98 -25.76
N ASN A 594 13.91 -3.36 -26.00
CA ASN A 594 15.13 -3.58 -25.22
C ASN A 594 14.93 -3.24 -23.72
N ALA A 595 14.24 -2.15 -23.42
CA ALA A 595 13.93 -1.77 -22.03
C ALA A 595 12.96 -2.75 -21.35
N VAL A 596 11.92 -3.22 -22.04
CA VAL A 596 11.02 -4.26 -21.52
C VAL A 596 11.78 -5.56 -21.28
N ALA A 597 12.65 -5.95 -22.22
CA ALA A 597 13.50 -7.13 -22.08
C ALA A 597 14.46 -7.02 -20.88
N ALA A 598 15.16 -5.90 -20.72
CA ALA A 598 16.03 -5.65 -19.56
C ALA A 598 15.25 -5.65 -18.24
N GLY A 599 14.07 -5.02 -18.21
CA GLY A 599 13.18 -5.01 -17.04
C GLY A 599 12.65 -6.40 -16.68
N GLY A 600 12.35 -7.24 -17.68
CA GLY A 600 11.98 -8.64 -17.51
C GLY A 600 13.14 -9.50 -17.02
N ASN A 601 14.34 -9.35 -17.60
CA ASN A 601 15.56 -10.04 -17.14
C ASN A 601 15.86 -9.72 -15.68
N PHE A 602 15.78 -8.44 -15.29
CA PHE A 602 15.90 -8.06 -13.88
C PHE A 602 14.81 -8.72 -13.01
N ALA A 603 13.55 -8.79 -13.48
CA ALA A 603 12.48 -9.42 -12.71
C ALA A 603 12.73 -10.92 -12.51
N ILE A 604 13.11 -11.64 -13.56
CA ILE A 604 13.50 -13.06 -13.53
C ILE A 604 14.67 -13.26 -12.55
N VAL A 605 15.74 -12.49 -12.68
CA VAL A 605 16.93 -12.63 -11.82
C VAL A 605 16.65 -12.23 -10.36
N ASN A 606 15.83 -11.21 -10.10
CA ASN A 606 15.38 -10.85 -8.74
C ASN A 606 14.70 -12.04 -8.06
N ARG A 607 13.95 -12.81 -8.85
CA ARG A 607 13.12 -13.94 -8.45
C ARG A 607 13.95 -15.21 -8.23
N LEU A 608 14.89 -15.52 -9.13
CA LEU A 608 15.86 -16.60 -8.96
C LEU A 608 16.79 -16.36 -7.75
N ALA A 609 17.30 -15.13 -7.56
CA ALA A 609 18.15 -14.78 -6.42
C ALA A 609 17.43 -14.92 -5.06
N MET A 610 16.11 -14.68 -5.01
CA MET A 610 15.31 -14.97 -3.81
C MET A 610 15.06 -16.47 -3.65
N PHE A 611 14.79 -17.20 -4.73
CA PHE A 611 14.63 -18.65 -4.68
C PHE A 611 15.84 -19.36 -4.05
N GLU A 612 17.07 -18.93 -4.34
CA GLU A 612 18.25 -19.51 -3.67
C GLU A 612 18.24 -19.28 -2.16
N GLN A 613 17.94 -18.06 -1.71
CA GLN A 613 17.85 -17.72 -0.29
C GLN A 613 16.70 -18.45 0.42
N ILE A 614 15.60 -18.69 -0.28
CA ILE A 614 14.45 -19.46 0.18
C ILE A 614 14.75 -20.96 0.19
N SER A 615 15.51 -21.47 -0.77
CA SER A 615 16.00 -22.85 -0.80
C SER A 615 16.94 -23.11 0.37
N MET A 616 17.87 -22.20 0.66
CA MET A 616 18.71 -22.27 1.87
C MET A 616 17.93 -22.12 3.19
N ALA A 617 16.79 -21.41 3.19
CA ALA A 617 15.90 -21.33 4.35
C ALA A 617 15.13 -22.65 4.55
N PHE A 618 14.61 -23.22 3.46
CA PHE A 618 13.85 -24.47 3.45
C PHE A 618 14.74 -25.66 3.89
N ASP A 619 15.92 -25.78 3.29
CA ASP A 619 16.98 -26.74 3.63
C ASP A 619 17.32 -26.68 5.14
N ALA A 620 17.58 -25.47 5.66
CA ALA A 620 17.85 -25.24 7.09
C ALA A 620 16.66 -25.48 8.04
N VAL A 621 15.44 -25.70 7.52
CA VAL A 621 14.24 -26.03 8.30
C VAL A 621 13.92 -27.52 8.23
N PHE A 622 13.87 -28.07 7.01
CA PHE A 622 13.31 -29.38 6.69
C PHE A 622 14.35 -30.46 6.32
N GLY A 623 15.63 -30.09 6.13
CA GLY A 623 16.71 -31.05 5.84
C GLY A 623 16.63 -31.71 4.46
N LYS A 624 15.92 -31.11 3.50
CA LYS A 624 15.82 -31.51 2.10
C LYS A 624 15.98 -30.31 1.17
N PRO A 625 16.47 -30.48 -0.07
CA PRO A 625 16.54 -29.41 -1.06
C PRO A 625 15.14 -28.95 -1.49
N LEU A 626 15.00 -27.65 -1.77
CA LEU A 626 13.90 -27.08 -2.52
C LEU A 626 14.34 -26.89 -3.97
N SER A 627 13.59 -27.45 -4.90
CA SER A 627 13.79 -27.36 -6.35
C SER A 627 12.85 -26.32 -6.95
N LEU A 628 13.29 -25.65 -8.02
CA LEU A 628 12.41 -24.78 -8.79
C LEU A 628 11.37 -25.65 -9.52
N VAL A 629 10.11 -25.19 -9.63
CA VAL A 629 9.12 -25.83 -10.53
C VAL A 629 9.12 -25.06 -11.83
N TYR A 630 8.78 -23.78 -11.74
CA TYR A 630 8.88 -22.83 -12.83
C TYR A 630 8.95 -21.41 -12.29
N GLU A 631 9.44 -20.50 -13.10
CA GLU A 631 9.41 -19.06 -12.89
C GLU A 631 8.71 -18.44 -14.10
N ILE A 632 7.86 -17.42 -13.90
CA ILE A 632 7.01 -16.88 -14.96
C ILE A 632 6.71 -15.40 -14.77
N SER A 633 6.66 -14.65 -15.87
CA SER A 633 6.27 -13.25 -15.90
C SER A 633 4.79 -13.07 -16.26
N HIS A 634 4.20 -11.96 -15.80
CA HIS A 634 2.79 -11.65 -16.02
C HIS A 634 2.46 -10.23 -16.54
N ASN A 635 3.50 -9.42 -16.74
CA ASN A 635 3.45 -8.02 -17.18
C ASN A 635 4.62 -7.82 -18.17
N LEU A 636 4.40 -8.08 -19.46
CA LEU A 636 5.47 -8.17 -20.47
C LEU A 636 4.90 -8.05 -21.90
N VAL A 637 5.72 -7.61 -22.87
CA VAL A 637 5.42 -7.73 -24.32
C VAL A 637 6.51 -8.50 -25.03
N GLN A 638 6.12 -9.42 -25.91
CA GLN A 638 7.03 -10.40 -26.53
C GLN A 638 6.66 -10.67 -27.99
N ARG A 639 7.65 -10.84 -28.88
CA ARG A 639 7.39 -11.34 -30.25
C ARG A 639 7.21 -12.86 -30.18
N GLU A 640 6.04 -13.35 -30.56
CA GLU A 640 5.68 -14.77 -30.55
C GLU A 640 4.94 -15.11 -31.86
N HIS A 641 4.96 -16.38 -32.26
CA HIS A 641 4.18 -16.85 -33.41
C HIS A 641 2.77 -17.26 -32.96
N HIS A 642 1.77 -17.06 -33.81
CA HIS A 642 0.38 -17.44 -33.59
C HIS A 642 -0.25 -18.06 -34.85
N PRO A 643 -0.88 -19.25 -34.79
CA PRO A 643 -1.34 -19.98 -35.98
C PRO A 643 -2.39 -19.24 -36.83
N GLU A 644 -3.21 -18.37 -36.21
CA GLU A 644 -4.24 -17.58 -36.89
C GLU A 644 -3.71 -16.26 -37.48
N PHE A 645 -2.57 -15.75 -36.99
CA PHE A 645 -2.13 -14.36 -37.21
C PHE A 645 -0.68 -14.17 -37.65
N GLY A 646 0.12 -15.25 -37.74
CA GLY A 646 1.55 -15.17 -38.04
C GLY A 646 2.35 -14.65 -36.85
N TRP A 647 3.36 -13.81 -37.11
CA TRP A 647 4.16 -13.19 -36.03
C TRP A 647 3.42 -12.01 -35.40
N VAL A 648 3.32 -12.02 -34.07
CA VAL A 648 2.61 -11.01 -33.28
C VAL A 648 3.43 -10.53 -32.09
N HIS A 649 3.21 -9.29 -31.66
CA HIS A 649 3.60 -8.82 -30.34
C HIS A 649 2.49 -9.12 -29.34
N VAL A 650 2.71 -10.15 -28.51
CA VAL A 650 1.82 -10.55 -27.42
C VAL A 650 2.15 -9.70 -26.20
N HIS A 651 1.24 -8.79 -25.85
CA HIS A 651 1.28 -7.99 -24.63
C HIS A 651 0.43 -8.69 -23.57
N ARG A 652 0.94 -8.77 -22.34
CA ARG A 652 0.27 -9.42 -21.21
C ARG A 652 0.26 -8.44 -20.04
N LYS A 653 -0.93 -8.11 -19.49
CA LYS A 653 -1.13 -7.32 -18.27
C LYS A 653 -1.94 -8.11 -17.24
N GLY A 654 -1.27 -8.68 -16.26
CA GLY A 654 -1.86 -9.65 -15.35
C GLY A 654 -2.25 -10.95 -16.06
N ALA A 655 -1.42 -11.41 -17.00
CA ALA A 655 -1.64 -12.66 -17.73
C ALA A 655 -0.30 -13.39 -17.95
N THR A 656 -0.27 -14.71 -17.82
CA THR A 656 0.93 -15.56 -17.96
C THR A 656 0.98 -16.28 -19.31
N ARG A 657 2.17 -16.68 -19.77
CA ARG A 657 2.38 -17.43 -21.02
C ARG A 657 1.95 -18.90 -20.86
N ALA A 658 1.29 -19.44 -21.87
CA ALA A 658 0.75 -20.80 -21.89
C ALA A 658 0.96 -21.46 -23.27
N PHE A 659 2.18 -21.92 -23.56
CA PHE A 659 2.47 -22.74 -24.76
C PHE A 659 2.26 -24.24 -24.47
N PRO A 660 1.49 -24.97 -25.30
CA PRO A 660 1.21 -26.39 -25.11
C PRO A 660 2.45 -27.26 -25.35
N ALA A 661 2.31 -28.57 -25.12
CA ALA A 661 3.39 -29.53 -25.32
C ALA A 661 3.96 -29.46 -26.76
N GLY A 662 5.30 -29.47 -26.88
CA GLY A 662 5.99 -29.48 -28.16
C GLY A 662 6.00 -28.16 -28.96
N TYR A 663 5.45 -27.06 -28.44
CA TYR A 663 5.46 -25.77 -29.16
C TYR A 663 6.81 -25.03 -29.09
N ASP A 664 7.50 -25.13 -27.95
CA ASP A 664 8.75 -24.43 -27.60
C ASP A 664 9.63 -25.33 -26.68
N ASP A 665 9.45 -26.65 -26.83
CA ASP A 665 9.91 -27.79 -26.00
C ASP A 665 9.79 -27.66 -24.46
N PRO A 666 8.57 -27.88 -23.95
CA PRO A 666 8.44 -28.84 -22.84
C PRO A 666 7.48 -29.99 -23.17
N GLN A 667 7.90 -31.22 -22.88
CA GLN A 667 7.16 -32.47 -23.18
C GLN A 667 5.72 -32.54 -22.61
N ALA A 668 5.42 -31.80 -21.54
CA ALA A 668 4.12 -31.79 -20.86
C ALA A 668 3.42 -30.41 -20.93
N GLY A 669 3.88 -29.50 -21.79
CA GLY A 669 3.40 -28.12 -21.86
C GLY A 669 3.93 -27.22 -20.75
N HIS A 670 3.80 -25.90 -20.95
CA HIS A 670 4.33 -24.91 -20.03
C HIS A 670 3.64 -24.97 -18.65
N PRO A 671 4.41 -24.97 -17.55
CA PRO A 671 3.86 -24.74 -16.22
C PRO A 671 3.31 -23.32 -16.11
N ILE A 672 2.09 -23.21 -15.60
CA ILE A 672 1.37 -21.96 -15.34
C ILE A 672 1.19 -21.85 -13.83
N LEU A 673 1.42 -20.67 -13.27
CA LEU A 673 1.43 -20.46 -11.83
C LEU A 673 0.29 -19.51 -11.44
N ILE A 674 -0.81 -20.07 -10.92
CA ILE A 674 -1.99 -19.31 -10.51
C ILE A 674 -2.05 -19.23 -8.99
N PRO A 675 -1.60 -18.11 -8.37
CA PRO A 675 -1.82 -17.90 -6.95
C PRO A 675 -3.30 -17.70 -6.63
N GLY A 676 -3.73 -18.35 -5.55
CA GLY A 676 -5.01 -18.12 -4.91
C GLY A 676 -4.98 -16.83 -4.09
N SER A 677 -5.16 -17.03 -2.79
CA SER A 677 -4.90 -16.05 -1.74
C SER A 677 -4.31 -16.81 -0.54
N ASN A 678 -3.84 -16.11 0.48
CA ASN A 678 -3.24 -16.73 1.67
C ASN A 678 -4.21 -17.55 2.57
N ARG A 679 -5.46 -17.81 2.13
CA ARG A 679 -6.39 -18.85 2.67
C ARG A 679 -7.29 -19.39 1.54
N ASP A 680 -6.72 -19.63 0.36
CA ASP A 680 -7.40 -20.25 -0.79
C ASP A 680 -6.39 -21.05 -1.61
N SER A 681 -6.85 -22.03 -2.37
CA SER A 681 -5.97 -22.86 -3.19
C SER A 681 -5.18 -22.05 -4.22
N SER A 682 -3.89 -22.32 -4.32
CA SER A 682 -3.08 -21.95 -5.48
C SER A 682 -2.96 -23.15 -6.41
N PHE A 683 -2.75 -22.91 -7.70
CA PHE A 683 -2.70 -23.97 -8.70
C PHE A 683 -1.43 -23.89 -9.55
N ILE A 684 -0.93 -25.07 -9.90
CA ILE A 684 0.00 -25.24 -11.01
C ILE A 684 -0.78 -25.94 -12.11
N LEU A 685 -0.86 -25.29 -13.28
CA LEU A 685 -1.55 -25.80 -14.47
C LEU A 685 -0.53 -26.13 -15.55
N ARG A 686 -0.91 -26.96 -16.52
CA ARG A 686 -0.17 -27.18 -17.77
C ARG A 686 -0.95 -26.64 -18.94
N ALA A 687 -0.30 -25.86 -19.79
CA ALA A 687 -0.89 -25.33 -21.01
C ALA A 687 -1.34 -26.47 -21.93
N ALA A 688 -2.56 -26.35 -22.47
CA ALA A 688 -3.20 -27.34 -23.32
C ALA A 688 -3.52 -26.75 -24.71
N ASP A 689 -3.85 -27.61 -25.68
CA ASP A 689 -3.79 -27.28 -27.12
C ASP A 689 -4.66 -26.08 -27.53
N GLN A 690 -5.75 -25.80 -26.82
CA GLN A 690 -6.63 -24.67 -27.11
C GLN A 690 -6.06 -23.33 -26.60
N ALA A 691 -4.92 -23.29 -25.91
CA ALA A 691 -4.27 -22.06 -25.42
C ALA A 691 -4.03 -21.01 -26.52
N HIS A 692 -3.91 -21.42 -27.79
CA HIS A 692 -3.86 -20.48 -28.92
C HIS A 692 -5.07 -19.52 -28.94
N LEU A 693 -6.27 -19.96 -28.51
CA LEU A 693 -7.48 -19.13 -28.52
C LEU A 693 -7.36 -17.83 -27.71
N SER A 694 -6.56 -17.82 -26.66
CA SER A 694 -6.28 -16.66 -25.82
C SER A 694 -4.94 -15.98 -26.16
N GLY A 695 -4.33 -16.30 -27.30
CA GLY A 695 -2.99 -15.83 -27.65
C GLY A 695 -1.92 -16.48 -26.78
N TYR A 696 -2.02 -17.80 -26.58
CA TYR A 696 -1.13 -18.61 -25.73
C TYR A 696 -0.92 -18.00 -24.35
N SER A 697 -2.02 -17.64 -23.69
CA SER A 697 -1.99 -16.86 -22.45
C SER A 697 -3.15 -17.20 -21.52
N VAL A 698 -2.94 -17.11 -20.21
CA VAL A 698 -3.95 -17.35 -19.17
C VAL A 698 -3.81 -16.32 -18.05
N ASN A 699 -4.66 -16.38 -17.03
CA ASN A 699 -4.64 -15.46 -15.88
C ASN A 699 -3.29 -15.47 -15.11
N HIS A 700 -3.12 -14.53 -14.18
CA HIS A 700 -1.95 -14.47 -13.29
C HIS A 700 -2.29 -14.72 -11.81
N GLY A 701 -3.51 -15.11 -11.50
CA GLY A 701 -3.98 -15.27 -10.12
C GLY A 701 -5.50 -15.29 -10.08
N SER A 702 -6.08 -15.03 -8.91
CA SER A 702 -7.55 -15.07 -8.73
C SER A 702 -8.26 -13.75 -9.04
N GLY A 703 -7.54 -12.63 -9.17
CA GLY A 703 -8.16 -11.30 -9.36
C GLY A 703 -8.89 -10.78 -8.11
N ARG A 704 -9.01 -9.46 -7.98
CA ARG A 704 -9.68 -8.85 -6.82
C ARG A 704 -11.18 -8.69 -7.10
N ARG A 705 -12.02 -9.23 -6.20
CA ARG A 705 -13.47 -8.93 -6.15
C ARG A 705 -13.80 -7.76 -5.22
N MET A 706 -12.82 -7.30 -4.43
CA MET A 706 -13.02 -6.31 -3.40
C MET A 706 -11.81 -5.36 -3.28
N SER A 707 -12.06 -4.06 -3.29
CA SER A 707 -11.01 -3.05 -3.07
C SER A 707 -10.43 -3.15 -1.65
N ARG A 708 -9.16 -2.77 -1.49
CA ARG A 708 -8.41 -2.93 -0.21
C ARG A 708 -9.14 -2.34 1.01
N GLY A 709 -9.88 -1.24 0.86
CA GLY A 709 -10.67 -0.69 1.97
C GLY A 709 -12.14 -1.09 2.04
N ALA A 710 -12.70 -1.74 1.01
CA ALA A 710 -13.95 -2.48 1.19
C ALA A 710 -13.70 -3.70 2.10
N ALA A 711 -12.55 -4.36 1.97
CA ALA A 711 -12.11 -5.39 2.90
C ALA A 711 -11.92 -4.85 4.33
N ARG A 712 -11.20 -3.73 4.50
CA ARG A 712 -11.04 -3.03 5.81
C ARG A 712 -12.34 -2.44 6.39
N LYS A 713 -13.48 -2.52 5.68
CA LYS A 713 -14.83 -2.23 6.22
C LYS A 713 -15.58 -3.49 6.62
N GLY A 714 -15.66 -4.44 5.69
CA GLY A 714 -16.59 -5.58 5.79
C GLY A 714 -16.05 -6.74 6.63
N LEU A 715 -14.73 -6.88 6.70
CA LEU A 715 -14.05 -7.95 7.43
C LEU A 715 -13.61 -7.44 8.80
N LYS A 716 -13.67 -8.28 9.83
CA LYS A 716 -13.13 -7.97 11.16
C LYS A 716 -11.76 -8.65 11.33
N GLN A 717 -10.76 -7.91 11.80
CA GLN A 717 -9.39 -8.41 11.92
C GLN A 717 -9.28 -9.64 12.82
N ASP A 718 -10.06 -9.71 13.91
CA ASP A 718 -10.05 -10.85 14.82
C ASP A 718 -10.72 -12.09 14.23
N GLU A 719 -11.77 -11.92 13.40
CA GLU A 719 -12.45 -13.02 12.70
C GLU A 719 -11.56 -13.57 11.59
N VAL A 720 -10.88 -12.70 10.82
CA VAL A 720 -9.87 -13.11 9.83
C VAL A 720 -8.70 -13.81 10.52
N ASN A 721 -8.11 -13.22 11.56
CA ASN A 721 -7.01 -13.86 12.31
C ASN A 721 -7.44 -15.17 12.98
N ALA A 722 -8.70 -15.31 13.42
CA ALA A 722 -9.24 -16.55 13.97
C ALA A 722 -9.40 -17.62 12.90
N ALA A 723 -10.04 -17.31 11.77
CA ALA A 723 -10.23 -18.26 10.67
C ALA A 723 -8.91 -18.74 10.05
N TYR A 724 -7.85 -17.92 10.06
CA TYR A 724 -6.51 -18.35 9.63
C TYR A 724 -5.82 -19.22 10.69
N ARG A 725 -5.99 -18.93 11.99
CA ARG A 725 -5.52 -19.79 13.08
C ARG A 725 -6.24 -21.16 13.10
N GLU A 726 -7.53 -21.17 12.81
CA GLU A 726 -8.37 -22.36 12.67
C GLU A 726 -7.97 -23.21 11.45
N ALA A 727 -7.68 -22.56 10.32
CA ALA A 727 -7.06 -23.21 9.15
C ALA A 727 -5.56 -23.57 9.36
N GLY A 728 -4.97 -23.26 10.52
CA GLY A 728 -3.57 -23.54 10.85
C GLY A 728 -2.53 -22.73 10.07
N ILE A 729 -2.92 -21.65 9.39
CA ILE A 729 -2.06 -20.85 8.51
C ILE A 729 -1.29 -19.80 9.29
N ILE A 730 0.05 -19.85 9.22
CA ILE A 730 0.91 -18.87 9.89
C ILE A 730 1.26 -17.72 8.94
N VAL A 731 0.68 -16.54 9.18
CA VAL A 731 1.01 -15.33 8.42
C VAL A 731 2.11 -14.52 9.12
N ASN A 732 3.15 -14.16 8.37
CA ASN A 732 4.37 -13.50 8.85
C ASN A 732 5.02 -14.23 10.04
N THR A 733 5.78 -13.53 10.88
CA THR A 733 6.38 -14.06 12.11
C THR A 733 5.51 -13.85 13.36
N ASN A 734 4.37 -13.17 13.21
CA ASN A 734 3.50 -12.71 14.31
C ASN A 734 2.03 -13.20 14.22
N GLY A 735 1.64 -13.91 13.15
CA GLY A 735 0.29 -14.42 12.96
C GLY A 735 -0.75 -13.37 12.54
N ILE A 736 -0.34 -12.14 12.23
CA ILE A 736 -1.26 -11.05 11.83
C ILE A 736 -1.47 -11.10 10.32
N VAL A 737 -2.71 -11.38 9.90
CA VAL A 737 -3.13 -11.38 8.50
C VAL A 737 -3.35 -9.94 8.02
N PRO A 738 -2.69 -9.45 6.95
CA PRO A 738 -3.02 -8.15 6.37
C PRO A 738 -4.43 -8.21 5.76
N ILE A 739 -5.40 -7.59 6.42
CA ILE A 739 -6.83 -7.80 6.16
C ILE A 739 -7.25 -7.45 4.72
N ASP A 740 -6.58 -6.50 4.08
CA ASP A 740 -6.82 -6.12 2.68
C ASP A 740 -6.13 -6.99 1.63
N GLU A 741 -5.39 -8.00 2.08
CA GLU A 741 -4.76 -9.07 1.28
C GLU A 741 -5.28 -10.46 1.71
N SER A 742 -6.37 -10.51 2.48
CA SER A 742 -7.02 -11.75 2.92
C SER A 742 -7.86 -12.40 1.82
N LYS A 743 -8.22 -13.69 1.98
CA LYS A 743 -9.01 -14.47 1.00
C LYS A 743 -10.24 -13.73 0.51
N ASP A 744 -11.02 -13.19 1.43
CA ASP A 744 -12.33 -12.60 1.13
C ASP A 744 -12.23 -11.33 0.25
N CYS A 745 -11.01 -10.87 -0.07
CA CYS A 745 -10.72 -9.81 -1.03
C CYS A 745 -10.72 -10.26 -2.52
N TYR A 746 -10.59 -11.55 -2.79
CA TYR A 746 -10.31 -12.14 -4.11
C TYR A 746 -11.47 -13.00 -4.61
N LYS A 747 -11.54 -13.25 -5.93
CA LYS A 747 -12.48 -14.23 -6.50
C LYS A 747 -12.13 -15.65 -6.01
N SER A 748 -12.92 -16.65 -6.39
CA SER A 748 -12.56 -18.05 -6.14
C SER A 748 -11.46 -18.50 -7.11
N SER A 749 -10.31 -18.92 -6.59
CA SER A 749 -9.22 -19.48 -7.40
C SER A 749 -9.70 -20.65 -8.27
N ARG A 750 -10.45 -21.57 -7.69
CA ARG A 750 -11.09 -22.72 -8.36
C ARG A 750 -11.99 -22.30 -9.52
N GLU A 751 -12.77 -21.25 -9.36
CA GLU A 751 -13.72 -20.75 -10.37
C GLU A 751 -13.00 -20.03 -11.52
N VAL A 752 -11.93 -19.29 -11.20
CA VAL A 752 -11.05 -18.68 -12.21
C VAL A 752 -10.30 -19.75 -13.00
N VAL A 753 -9.85 -20.83 -12.35
CA VAL A 753 -9.26 -22.00 -13.02
C VAL A 753 -10.31 -22.81 -13.80
N GLU A 754 -11.55 -22.90 -13.34
CA GLU A 754 -12.66 -23.54 -14.07
C GLU A 754 -12.90 -22.90 -15.44
N ALA A 755 -12.86 -21.56 -15.53
CA ALA A 755 -12.98 -20.86 -16.81
C ALA A 755 -11.82 -21.21 -17.78
N VAL A 756 -10.59 -21.39 -17.27
CA VAL A 756 -9.41 -21.76 -18.07
C VAL A 756 -9.49 -23.22 -18.55
N THR A 757 -9.89 -24.14 -17.67
CA THR A 757 -9.99 -25.57 -17.99
C THR A 757 -11.20 -25.88 -18.88
N ARG A 758 -12.36 -25.23 -18.65
CA ARG A 758 -13.56 -25.33 -19.52
C ARG A 758 -13.29 -24.85 -20.95
N ALA A 759 -12.40 -23.86 -21.11
CA ALA A 759 -11.96 -23.39 -22.43
C ALA A 759 -10.80 -24.20 -23.05
N GLY A 760 -10.32 -25.24 -22.35
CA GLY A 760 -9.22 -26.10 -22.82
C GLY A 760 -7.86 -25.40 -22.93
N LEU A 761 -7.68 -24.23 -22.30
CA LEU A 761 -6.42 -23.47 -22.36
C LEU A 761 -5.32 -24.10 -21.50
N ALA A 762 -5.71 -24.76 -20.40
CA ALA A 762 -4.81 -25.47 -19.50
C ALA A 762 -5.52 -26.57 -18.72
N THR A 763 -4.77 -27.53 -18.20
CA THR A 763 -5.22 -28.59 -17.28
C THR A 763 -4.58 -28.42 -15.91
N ILE A 764 -5.24 -28.87 -14.83
CA ILE A 764 -4.66 -28.81 -13.47
C ILE A 764 -3.61 -29.93 -13.33
N GLU A 765 -2.40 -29.56 -12.91
CA GLU A 765 -1.34 -30.50 -12.50
C GLU A 765 -1.31 -30.66 -10.98
N HIS A 766 -1.39 -29.54 -10.24
CA HIS A 766 -1.39 -29.53 -8.78
C HIS A 766 -2.36 -28.50 -8.20
N GLU A 767 -3.04 -28.87 -7.11
CA GLU A 767 -3.74 -27.96 -6.21
C GLU A 767 -2.96 -27.86 -4.89
N LEU A 768 -2.63 -26.64 -4.48
CA LEU A 768 -1.73 -26.31 -3.38
C LEU A 768 -2.44 -25.49 -2.31
N LEU A 769 -2.51 -25.97 -1.07
CA LEU A 769 -3.11 -25.22 0.04
C LEU A 769 -2.04 -24.40 0.81
N PRO A 770 -2.29 -23.13 1.13
CA PRO A 770 -1.40 -22.32 1.96
C PRO A 770 -1.24 -22.86 3.39
N LEU A 771 -0.01 -22.95 3.87
CA LEU A 771 0.38 -23.39 5.21
C LEU A 771 1.04 -22.26 6.01
N ALA A 772 1.87 -21.44 5.36
CA ALA A 772 2.45 -20.24 5.96
C ALA A 772 2.70 -19.18 4.88
N SER A 773 2.35 -17.92 5.14
CA SER A 773 2.39 -16.84 4.14
C SER A 773 3.13 -15.62 4.69
N ILE A 774 4.10 -15.11 3.96
CA ILE A 774 4.96 -13.97 4.32
C ILE A 774 4.58 -12.82 3.39
N LYS A 775 4.20 -11.67 3.92
CA LYS A 775 3.86 -10.46 3.16
C LYS A 775 4.92 -9.39 3.42
N GLY A 776 5.17 -8.55 2.43
CA GLY A 776 6.21 -7.51 2.46
C GLY A 776 5.87 -6.29 3.32
N ASN A 777 5.74 -6.51 4.64
CA ASN A 777 5.43 -5.49 5.63
C ASN A 777 6.64 -5.28 6.57
N GLU A 778 6.97 -4.01 6.85
CA GLU A 778 8.11 -3.47 7.63
C GLU A 778 9.49 -3.39 6.94
#